data_AF-A0A1R3K520-F1
#
_entry.id   AF-A0A1R3K520-F1
#
_cell.length_a   1.000
_cell.length_b   1.000
_cell.length_c   1.000
_cell.angle_alpha   90.00
_cell.angle_beta   90.00
_cell.angle_gamma   90.00
#
_symmetry.space_group_name_H-M   'P 1'
#
loop_
_entity.id
_entity.type
_entity.pdbx_description
1 polymer ?
#
loop_
_entity_poly.entity_id
_entity_poly.type
_entity_poly.pdbx_seq_one_letter_code
_entity_poly.pdbx_strand_id
1 'polypeptide(L)'
;MNGVSSSLRAAFSYCVQQVRSYDYHHYLCLLELPPNMRKAAFALRAFNVETARAMDVASDPKVGLMRLLWWQEAIDKIYANKLIEHPTAQALSSVISESKISKAWLKRIVEARINDASREVTDLPESIEELEKYAEDTASLILYMTLQAGGIKSTAVDHAASHVGKASGLLLLLKSLPYHASRNRHFSYIPTKVAAKHGLLVKEGGRSEIRLDSREGLCDAVFDMASVANAHLLKARELTDTVPLEARKALLPAVPAQVLLDSLSQVQFDVFDSRLARGVLGGAARLNHWESGIRLPSEKDEPQEVDVDDQQLGTRWAVLVAGSSGYGNYRHQADICHAYQVLRKGGLKEENIIVFMYDDIAMHELNPRQGVIINHPQGDDVYAGVPKDYTGAHVTAANLYAVLLGDKSKLSGGTGKVVDSKPDDRIFIYYSDHGGPGVLGMPNMPYLYAMDFIDVLKKKHAAGTYKEMVIYVEACESGSIFEGIMPKDLNIYVTTASNAQESSWGTYCPGMEPPPPPEYITCLGDLYSVAWMEDSETHNLKRETVKQQYESVKERTSNFNSYAMGGSHVMEYGNTSIKPEKLYLYQGYDPATVNFPPNELSPHTRMEAVNQRDADILFLWHMYKNSEDASKKTEILKQITETMRHRSHLDGSIDLIGTLLYGPAKGSSILNSIREPGLPLVDDWQCLKSMVRVFETYCGSLTQYGMKHMRAFANICNSGVSKSSMEEACVAACSSVDPRQWQWHPSNLGFSA
;
A
#
# COMPACT_ATOMS: atom_id res chain seq x y z
N MET A 1 13.17 17.48 47.02
CA MET A 1 13.71 16.52 46.02
C MET A 1 12.85 16.39 44.74
N ASN A 2 11.69 17.04 44.61
CA ASN A 2 10.79 16.87 43.44
C ASN A 2 11.17 17.68 42.18
N GLY A 3 12.00 18.73 42.31
CA GLY A 3 12.38 19.59 41.16
C GLY A 3 13.37 18.95 40.19
N VAL A 4 14.41 18.26 40.70
CA VAL A 4 15.49 17.65 39.88
C VAL A 4 14.97 16.48 39.03
N SER A 5 14.06 15.68 39.58
CA SER A 5 13.41 14.57 38.85
C SER A 5 12.52 15.07 37.69
N SER A 6 11.86 16.22 37.86
CA SER A 6 11.05 16.84 36.79
C SER A 6 11.92 17.38 35.65
N SER A 7 13.07 17.97 35.97
CA SER A 7 14.03 18.52 34.99
C SER A 7 14.69 17.41 34.16
N LEU A 8 15.08 16.30 34.77
CA LEU A 8 15.70 15.19 34.05
C LEU A 8 14.71 14.47 33.11
N ARG A 9 13.45 14.34 33.51
CA ARG A 9 12.39 13.80 32.63
C ARG A 9 12.19 14.70 31.41
N ALA A 10 12.18 16.02 31.59
CA ALA A 10 12.09 16.97 30.48
C ALA A 10 13.31 16.86 29.55
N ALA A 11 14.52 16.68 30.10
CA ALA A 11 15.74 16.47 29.32
C ALA A 11 15.68 15.22 28.42
N PHE A 12 15.22 14.08 28.94
CA PHE A 12 15.03 12.87 28.13
C PHE A 12 13.91 13.03 27.10
N SER A 13 12.81 13.69 27.46
CA SER A 13 11.73 14.01 26.51
C SER A 13 12.25 14.86 25.35
N TYR A 14 13.10 15.84 25.64
CA TYR A 14 13.78 16.65 24.63
C TYR A 14 14.66 15.78 23.72
N CYS A 15 15.47 14.87 24.27
CA CYS A 15 16.29 13.97 23.45
C CYS A 15 15.44 13.11 22.51
N VAL A 16 14.32 12.55 22.99
CA VAL A 16 13.38 11.77 22.16
C VAL A 16 12.81 12.63 21.03
N GLN A 17 12.40 13.87 21.33
CA GLN A 17 11.88 14.80 20.32
C GLN A 17 12.94 15.20 19.30
N GLN A 18 14.17 15.49 19.71
CA GLN A 18 15.27 15.80 18.79
C GLN A 18 15.54 14.66 17.81
N VAL A 19 15.64 13.42 18.31
CA VAL A 19 15.86 12.25 17.45
C VAL A 19 14.65 12.02 16.55
N ARG A 20 13.40 12.18 17.05
CA ARG A 20 12.21 12.05 16.21
C ARG A 20 12.17 13.09 15.07
N SER A 21 12.56 14.33 15.34
CA SER A 21 12.48 15.43 14.36
C SER A 21 13.62 15.41 13.34
N TYR A 22 14.81 14.94 13.73
CA TYR A 22 16.03 15.10 12.92
C TYR A 22 16.77 13.80 12.59
N ASP A 23 16.38 12.67 13.21
CA ASP A 23 16.95 11.34 12.95
C ASP A 23 15.85 10.26 13.06
N TYR A 24 14.76 10.48 12.32
CA TYR A 24 13.51 9.72 12.46
C TYR A 24 13.67 8.20 12.23
N HIS A 25 14.53 7.80 11.29
CA HIS A 25 14.76 6.37 11.03
C HIS A 25 15.46 5.68 12.20
N HIS A 26 16.42 6.34 12.85
CA HIS A 26 16.99 5.82 14.08
C HIS A 26 16.02 5.94 15.24
N TYR A 27 15.15 6.96 15.31
CA TYR A 27 14.05 7.02 16.30
C TYR A 27 13.24 5.72 16.29
N LEU A 28 12.83 5.22 15.13
CA LEU A 28 12.12 3.95 14.99
C LEU A 28 12.97 2.75 15.46
N CYS A 29 14.24 2.68 15.07
CA CYS A 29 15.16 1.63 15.52
C CYS A 29 15.33 1.62 17.06
N LEU A 30 15.37 2.80 17.67
CA LEU A 30 15.55 2.93 19.12
C LEU A 30 14.32 2.46 19.91
N LEU A 31 13.11 2.53 19.34
CA LEU A 31 11.89 2.03 20.00
C LEU A 31 11.94 0.53 20.26
N GLU A 32 12.66 -0.22 19.43
CA GLU A 32 12.82 -1.66 19.57
C GLU A 32 13.79 -2.08 20.67
N LEU A 33 14.68 -1.18 21.09
CA LEU A 33 15.66 -1.46 22.12
C LEU A 33 15.02 -1.76 23.49
N PRO A 34 15.59 -2.67 24.29
CA PRO A 34 15.19 -2.87 25.68
C PRO A 34 15.22 -1.55 26.49
N PRO A 35 14.34 -1.37 27.49
CA PRO A 35 14.24 -0.11 28.24
C PRO A 35 15.56 0.41 28.83
N ASN A 36 16.44 -0.48 29.30
CA ASN A 36 17.75 -0.15 29.85
C ASN A 36 18.72 0.43 28.80
N MET A 37 18.62 0.01 27.54
CA MET A 37 19.43 0.53 26.43
C MET A 37 18.80 1.77 25.78
N ARG A 38 17.47 1.79 25.69
CA ARG A 38 16.70 2.82 24.99
C ARG A 38 16.97 4.23 25.53
N LYS A 39 17.02 4.39 26.85
CA LYS A 39 17.32 5.67 27.52
C LYS A 39 18.68 6.22 27.10
N ALA A 40 19.72 5.38 27.14
CA ALA A 40 21.07 5.75 26.74
C ALA A 40 21.15 6.06 25.24
N ALA A 41 20.52 5.22 24.41
CA ALA A 41 20.54 5.38 22.96
C ALA A 41 19.90 6.69 22.51
N PHE A 42 18.78 7.13 23.11
CA PHE A 42 18.17 8.41 22.79
C PHE A 42 19.05 9.60 23.18
N ALA A 43 19.74 9.55 24.32
CA ALA A 43 20.67 10.62 24.71
C ALA A 43 21.89 10.69 23.77
N LEU A 44 22.48 9.55 23.42
CA LEU A 44 23.61 9.45 22.49
C LEU A 44 23.23 9.91 21.09
N ARG A 45 22.03 9.54 20.60
CA ARG A 45 21.54 9.98 19.28
C ARG A 45 21.15 11.45 19.27
N ALA A 46 20.58 11.99 20.35
CA ALA A 46 20.35 13.43 20.46
C ALA A 46 21.68 14.21 20.42
N PHE A 47 22.73 13.73 21.09
CA PHE A 47 24.08 14.28 20.97
C PHE A 47 24.63 14.21 19.54
N ASN A 48 24.38 13.10 18.83
CA ASN A 48 24.72 12.99 17.42
C ASN A 48 23.98 14.02 16.55
N VAL A 49 22.70 14.30 16.82
CA VAL A 49 21.92 15.34 16.11
C VAL A 49 22.48 16.74 16.36
N GLU A 50 22.80 17.07 17.62
CA GLU A 50 23.34 18.38 18.02
C GLU A 50 24.68 18.68 17.35
N THR A 51 25.59 17.69 17.37
CA THR A 51 26.90 17.83 16.72
C THR A 51 26.80 17.69 15.20
N ALA A 52 25.83 16.91 14.70
CA ALA A 52 25.26 16.83 13.34
C ALA A 52 25.19 18.17 12.65
N ARG A 53 24.32 18.96 13.25
CA ARG A 53 23.73 20.12 12.63
C ARG A 53 24.45 21.39 13.04
N ALA A 54 25.53 21.29 13.81
CA ALA A 54 26.25 22.44 14.38
C ALA A 54 26.64 23.47 13.31
N MET A 55 27.10 23.00 12.15
CA MET A 55 27.47 23.85 11.02
C MET A 55 26.28 24.33 10.17
N ASP A 56 25.12 23.67 10.27
CA ASP A 56 23.95 23.90 9.41
C ASP A 56 22.95 24.91 9.98
N VAL A 57 22.89 24.98 11.30
CA VAL A 57 22.01 25.87 12.05
C VAL A 57 22.58 27.28 12.24
N ALA A 58 23.84 27.50 11.86
CA ALA A 58 24.53 28.78 11.98
C ALA A 58 24.87 29.34 10.59
N SER A 59 24.51 30.60 10.36
CA SER A 59 24.86 31.32 9.12
C SER A 59 26.35 31.66 9.04
N ASP A 60 27.00 31.91 10.19
CA ASP A 60 28.45 32.12 10.31
C ASP A 60 29.14 30.78 10.67
N PRO A 61 30.06 30.25 9.83
CA PRO A 61 30.82 29.04 10.12
C PRO A 61 31.57 29.09 11.46
N LYS A 62 32.01 30.27 11.92
CA LYS A 62 32.68 30.43 13.22
C LYS A 62 31.74 30.08 14.37
N VAL A 63 30.46 30.44 14.26
CA VAL A 63 29.44 30.12 15.27
C VAL A 63 29.16 28.62 15.30
N GLY A 64 29.15 27.96 14.14
CA GLY A 64 29.05 26.49 14.06
C GLY A 64 30.23 25.79 14.73
N LEU A 65 31.46 26.24 14.43
CA LEU A 65 32.68 25.72 15.05
C LEU A 65 32.71 25.96 16.56
N MET A 66 32.26 27.14 17.03
CA MET A 66 32.12 27.43 18.46
C MET A 66 31.16 26.46 19.16
N ARG A 67 30.09 25.99 18.51
CA ARG A 67 29.18 24.97 19.07
C ARG A 67 29.85 23.62 19.23
N LEU A 68 30.69 23.21 18.26
CA LEU A 68 31.45 21.97 18.36
C LEU A 68 32.52 22.04 19.47
N LEU A 69 33.25 23.16 19.56
CA LEU A 69 34.20 23.42 20.65
C LEU A 69 33.50 23.44 22.01
N TRP A 70 32.31 24.06 22.10
CA TRP A 70 31.50 24.02 23.30
C TRP A 70 31.12 22.59 23.69
N TRP A 71 30.77 21.72 22.73
CA TRP A 71 30.49 20.31 23.01
C TRP A 71 31.73 19.55 23.52
N GLN A 72 32.93 19.88 23.03
CA GLN A 72 34.17 19.31 23.54
C GLN A 72 34.37 19.67 25.03
N GLU A 73 34.17 20.95 25.39
CA GLU A 73 34.20 21.39 26.78
C GLU A 73 33.05 20.81 27.62
N ALA A 74 31.86 20.69 27.04
CA ALA A 74 30.69 20.15 27.72
C ALA A 74 30.92 18.69 28.11
N ILE A 75 31.54 17.89 27.24
CA ILE A 75 31.97 16.53 27.57
C ILE A 75 32.97 16.55 28.72
N ASP A 76 33.98 17.43 28.69
CA ASP A 76 34.94 17.54 29.81
C ASP A 76 34.25 17.91 31.13
N LYS A 77 33.27 18.83 31.10
CA LYS A 77 32.45 19.24 32.25
C LYS A 77 31.54 18.11 32.75
N ILE A 78 30.92 17.33 31.86
CA ILE A 78 30.07 16.17 32.23
C ILE A 78 30.90 15.13 32.98
N TYR A 79 32.07 14.75 32.49
CA TYR A 79 32.94 13.77 33.17
C TYR A 79 33.60 14.32 34.44
N ALA A 80 33.60 15.64 34.63
CA ALA A 80 33.98 16.29 35.88
C ALA A 80 32.78 16.48 36.84
N ASN A 81 31.62 15.88 36.54
CA ASN A 81 30.37 16.00 37.31
C ASN A 81 29.88 17.44 37.51
N LYS A 82 30.16 18.34 36.54
CA LYS A 82 29.65 19.72 36.54
C LYS A 82 28.27 19.79 35.89
N LEU A 83 27.38 20.60 36.47
CA LEU A 83 26.06 20.86 35.91
C LEU A 83 26.17 21.70 34.63
N ILE A 84 25.40 21.31 33.60
CA ILE A 84 25.28 22.04 32.34
C ILE A 84 23.80 22.27 32.08
N GLU A 85 23.41 23.52 31.80
CA GLU A 85 22.03 23.90 31.47
C GLU A 85 21.74 23.68 29.98
N HIS A 86 21.81 22.42 29.55
CA HIS A 86 21.44 22.00 28.21
C HIS A 86 20.75 20.63 28.29
N PRO A 87 19.52 20.45 27.79
CA PRO A 87 18.75 19.21 27.93
C PRO A 87 19.52 17.95 27.51
N THR A 88 20.15 17.97 26.32
CA THR A 88 20.98 16.84 25.85
C THR A 88 22.20 16.56 26.74
N ALA A 89 22.86 17.60 27.27
CA ALA A 89 24.00 17.42 28.17
C ALA A 89 23.58 16.87 29.54
N GLN A 90 22.40 17.27 30.04
CA GLN A 90 21.82 16.73 31.28
C GLN A 90 21.46 15.25 31.13
N ALA A 91 20.82 14.87 30.02
CA ALA A 91 20.51 13.48 29.70
C ALA A 91 21.78 12.64 29.56
N LEU A 92 22.79 13.13 28.84
CA LEU A 92 24.10 12.47 28.75
C LEU A 92 24.78 12.30 30.11
N SER A 93 24.76 13.32 30.97
CA SER A 93 25.34 13.24 32.31
C SER A 93 24.67 12.15 33.18
N SER A 94 23.34 12.02 33.09
CA SER A 94 22.62 10.91 33.72
C SER A 94 23.01 9.56 33.13
N VAL A 95 23.13 9.44 31.81
CA VAL A 95 23.51 8.18 31.16
C VAL A 95 24.95 7.78 31.48
N ILE A 96 25.89 8.73 31.52
CA ILE A 96 27.31 8.50 31.83
C ILE A 96 27.52 8.11 33.30
N SER A 97 26.69 8.62 34.22
CA SER A 97 26.75 8.18 35.62
C SER A 97 26.16 6.79 35.83
N GLU A 98 25.19 6.38 35.01
CA GLU A 98 24.54 5.06 35.05
C GLU A 98 25.30 3.98 34.26
N SER A 99 25.99 4.37 33.18
CA SER A 99 26.67 3.48 32.24
C SER A 99 28.10 3.95 31.98
N LYS A 100 29.06 3.02 31.93
CA LYS A 100 30.48 3.33 31.68
C LYS A 100 30.76 3.69 30.21
N ILE A 101 30.19 4.78 29.72
CA ILE A 101 30.41 5.28 28.35
C ILE A 101 31.82 5.88 28.23
N SER A 102 32.50 5.60 27.13
CA SER A 102 33.86 6.10 26.86
C SER A 102 33.89 7.61 26.58
N LYS A 103 34.59 8.38 27.43
CA LYS A 103 34.87 9.80 27.19
C LYS A 103 35.60 10.03 25.87
N ALA A 104 36.56 9.15 25.57
CA ALA A 104 37.38 9.25 24.37
C ALA A 104 36.53 9.10 23.10
N TRP A 105 35.49 8.25 23.11
CA TRP A 105 34.61 8.09 21.96
C TRP A 105 33.72 9.31 21.73
N LEU A 106 33.16 9.91 22.79
CA LEU A 106 32.42 11.16 22.67
C LEU A 106 33.28 12.30 22.13
N LYS A 107 34.52 12.44 22.62
CA LYS A 107 35.46 13.46 22.10
C LYS A 107 35.85 13.20 20.65
N ARG A 108 36.10 11.94 20.26
CA ARG A 108 36.44 11.56 18.88
C ARG A 108 35.35 11.91 17.87
N ILE A 109 34.06 11.76 18.23
CA ILE A 109 32.95 12.21 17.37
C ILE A 109 33.01 13.72 17.13
N VAL A 110 33.23 14.51 18.19
CA VAL A 110 33.32 15.97 18.08
C VAL A 110 34.56 16.38 17.29
N GLU A 111 35.70 15.75 17.55
CA GLU A 111 36.97 16.01 16.84
C GLU A 111 36.86 15.69 15.34
N ALA A 112 36.23 14.57 14.97
CA ALA A 112 35.97 14.26 13.56
C ALA A 112 35.16 15.35 12.87
N ARG A 113 34.15 15.92 13.55
CA ARG A 113 33.32 17.02 13.01
C ARG A 113 34.02 18.37 13.02
N ILE A 114 34.89 18.64 13.99
CA ILE A 114 35.75 19.83 13.99
C ILE A 114 36.69 19.76 12.80
N ASN A 115 37.38 18.62 12.61
CA ASN A 115 38.30 18.43 11.51
C ASN A 115 37.60 18.60 10.15
N ASP A 116 36.40 18.04 9.99
CA ASP A 116 35.59 18.20 8.79
C ASP A 116 35.13 19.67 8.58
N ALA A 117 34.69 20.34 9.65
CA ALA A 117 34.29 21.75 9.60
C ALA A 117 35.46 22.73 9.36
N SER A 118 36.70 22.31 9.63
CA SER A 118 37.92 23.09 9.45
C SER A 118 38.62 22.85 8.11
N ARG A 119 38.09 21.99 7.23
CA ARG A 119 38.66 21.76 5.89
C ARG A 119 38.63 23.05 5.07
N GLU A 120 39.71 23.33 4.35
CA GLU A 120 39.72 24.36 3.33
C GLU A 120 39.07 23.85 2.04
N VAL A 121 38.71 24.76 1.13
CA VAL A 121 38.09 24.42 -0.17
C VAL A 121 38.99 23.49 -1.02
N THR A 122 40.30 23.52 -0.78
CA THR A 122 41.29 22.66 -1.45
C THR A 122 41.45 21.29 -0.81
N ASP A 123 40.90 21.06 0.39
CA ASP A 123 41.10 19.84 1.17
C ASP A 123 40.00 18.81 0.86
N LEU A 124 40.00 18.31 -0.37
CA LEU A 124 39.09 17.24 -0.81
C LEU A 124 39.59 15.87 -0.32
N PRO A 125 38.69 14.96 0.12
CA PRO A 125 39.09 13.60 0.49
C PRO A 125 39.78 12.91 -0.69
N GLU A 126 40.87 12.19 -0.45
CA GLU A 126 41.59 11.54 -1.56
C GLU A 126 40.92 10.22 -1.97
N SER A 127 40.45 9.47 -0.97
CA SER A 127 40.05 8.07 -1.08
C SER A 127 38.73 7.75 -0.35
N ILE A 128 38.08 6.64 -0.69
CA ILE A 128 36.83 6.22 0.00
C ILE A 128 37.16 5.80 1.44
N GLU A 129 38.35 5.28 1.68
CA GLU A 129 38.87 4.84 2.98
C GLU A 129 38.91 5.98 4.02
N GLU A 130 39.15 7.23 3.59
CA GLU A 130 39.04 8.40 4.47
C GLU A 130 37.61 8.67 4.92
N LEU A 131 36.63 8.41 4.05
CA LEU A 131 35.22 8.56 4.37
C LEU A 131 34.72 7.40 5.24
N GLU A 132 35.21 6.18 5.01
CA GLU A 132 35.00 5.04 5.92
C GLU A 132 35.57 5.35 7.31
N LYS A 133 36.74 5.98 7.39
CA LYS A 133 37.34 6.42 8.66
C LYS A 133 36.49 7.48 9.34
N TYR A 134 35.97 8.46 8.60
CA TYR A 134 35.05 9.46 9.14
C TYR A 134 33.75 8.81 9.65
N ALA A 135 33.17 7.87 8.90
CA ALA A 135 31.98 7.13 9.30
C ALA A 135 32.23 6.25 10.54
N GLU A 136 33.41 5.64 10.64
CA GLU A 136 33.86 4.91 11.83
C GLU A 136 33.97 5.84 13.06
N ASP A 137 34.49 7.04 12.87
CA ASP A 137 34.72 8.02 13.94
C ASP A 137 33.45 8.79 14.34
N THR A 138 32.34 8.57 13.64
CA THR A 138 31.05 9.23 13.90
C THR A 138 29.93 8.22 14.12
N ALA A 139 29.46 7.56 13.06
CA ALA A 139 28.32 6.66 13.09
C ALA A 139 28.59 5.36 13.87
N SER A 140 29.74 4.71 13.68
CA SER A 140 30.07 3.45 14.38
C SER A 140 30.20 3.66 15.89
N LEU A 141 30.81 4.76 16.34
CA LEU A 141 30.98 5.05 17.77
C LEU A 141 29.64 5.18 18.52
N ILE A 142 28.58 5.68 17.87
CA ILE A 142 27.23 5.72 18.47
C ILE A 142 26.70 4.30 18.71
N LEU A 143 26.95 3.37 17.79
CA LEU A 143 26.57 1.96 17.96
C LEU A 143 27.37 1.30 19.07
N TYR A 144 28.70 1.51 19.12
CA TYR A 144 29.54 0.96 20.20
C TYR A 144 29.10 1.47 21.57
N MET A 145 28.81 2.77 21.71
CA MET A 145 28.33 3.33 22.98
C MET A 145 26.94 2.83 23.36
N THR A 146 26.06 2.59 22.38
CA THR A 146 24.73 2.01 22.62
C THR A 146 24.84 0.56 23.12
N LEU A 147 25.72 -0.24 22.52
CA LEU A 147 26.04 -1.60 22.95
C LEU A 147 26.67 -1.61 24.35
N GLN A 148 27.61 -0.70 24.60
CA GLN A 148 28.26 -0.52 25.90
C GLN A 148 27.27 -0.16 27.01
N ALA A 149 26.27 0.69 26.71
CA ALA A 149 25.18 1.02 27.64
C ALA A 149 24.31 -0.20 27.97
N GLY A 150 24.16 -1.12 27.02
CA GLY A 150 23.48 -2.41 27.23
C GLY A 150 24.29 -3.45 27.99
N GLY A 151 25.55 -3.14 28.35
CA GLY A 151 26.47 -4.10 28.97
C GLY A 151 27.03 -5.14 28.00
N ILE A 152 26.85 -4.96 26.69
CA ILE A 152 27.30 -5.89 25.66
C ILE A 152 28.76 -5.60 25.34
N LYS A 153 29.63 -6.61 25.50
CA LYS A 153 31.06 -6.53 25.16
C LYS A 153 31.43 -7.77 24.36
N SER A 154 31.56 -7.61 23.05
CA SER A 154 31.91 -8.70 22.14
C SER A 154 32.60 -8.14 20.91
N THR A 155 33.78 -8.67 20.61
CA THR A 155 34.56 -8.28 19.43
C THR A 155 33.79 -8.55 18.13
N ALA A 156 33.00 -9.62 18.07
CA ALA A 156 32.15 -9.93 16.92
C ALA A 156 31.05 -8.87 16.72
N VAL A 157 30.45 -8.39 17.82
CA VAL A 157 29.43 -7.35 17.78
C VAL A 157 30.04 -6.00 17.41
N ASP A 158 31.24 -5.69 17.92
CA ASP A 158 31.97 -4.47 17.56
C ASP A 158 32.33 -4.49 16.06
N HIS A 159 32.74 -5.63 15.50
CA HIS A 159 32.97 -5.75 14.06
C HIS A 159 31.69 -5.52 13.25
N ALA A 160 30.57 -6.15 13.64
CA ALA A 160 29.29 -5.94 12.96
C ALA A 160 28.82 -4.47 13.06
N ALA A 161 28.96 -3.85 14.23
CA ALA A 161 28.65 -2.44 14.45
C ALA A 161 29.55 -1.51 13.64
N SER A 162 30.84 -1.83 13.45
CA SER A 162 31.74 -1.08 12.56
C SER A 162 31.22 -1.07 11.14
N HIS A 163 30.86 -2.24 10.60
CA HIS A 163 30.33 -2.36 9.25
C HIS A 163 29.00 -1.60 9.08
N VAL A 164 28.06 -1.76 10.01
CA VAL A 164 26.78 -1.03 9.97
C VAL A 164 27.00 0.48 10.07
N GLY A 165 27.89 0.94 10.95
CA GLY A 165 28.22 2.35 11.12
C GLY A 165 28.88 2.96 9.88
N LYS A 166 29.85 2.27 9.29
CA LYS A 166 30.51 2.69 8.05
C LYS A 166 29.53 2.79 6.88
N ALA A 167 28.71 1.77 6.66
CA ALA A 167 27.67 1.80 5.63
C ALA A 167 26.71 2.98 5.84
N SER A 168 26.21 3.15 7.07
CA SER A 168 25.28 4.23 7.42
C SER A 168 25.89 5.62 7.20
N GLY A 169 27.17 5.79 7.57
CA GLY A 169 27.88 7.06 7.42
C GLY A 169 28.17 7.40 5.96
N LEU A 170 28.66 6.45 5.16
CA LEU A 170 28.88 6.65 3.72
C LEU A 170 27.59 7.04 2.99
N LEU A 171 26.49 6.34 3.27
CA LEU A 171 25.20 6.62 2.64
C LEU A 171 24.64 7.97 3.08
N LEU A 172 24.86 8.39 4.34
CA LEU A 172 24.45 9.71 4.81
C LEU A 172 25.23 10.83 4.12
N LEU A 173 26.54 10.64 3.88
CA LEU A 173 27.36 11.59 3.11
C LEU A 173 26.87 11.70 1.66
N LEU A 174 26.52 10.58 1.02
CA LEU A 174 25.92 10.58 -0.32
C LEU A 174 24.58 11.34 -0.34
N LYS A 175 23.70 11.05 0.63
CA LYS A 175 22.39 11.71 0.76
C LYS A 175 22.51 13.22 1.02
N SER A 176 23.58 13.68 1.67
CA SER A 176 23.76 15.10 1.98
C SER A 176 24.40 15.91 0.85
N LEU A 177 24.92 15.26 -0.21
CA LEU A 177 25.57 15.94 -1.35
C LEU A 177 24.71 17.08 -1.95
N PRO A 178 23.40 16.91 -2.23
CA PRO A 178 22.59 17.99 -2.80
C PRO A 178 22.46 19.19 -1.87
N TYR A 179 22.31 18.92 -0.57
CA TYR A 179 22.20 19.95 0.44
C TYR A 179 23.50 20.78 0.53
N HIS A 180 24.66 20.12 0.50
CA HIS A 180 25.96 20.82 0.52
C HIS A 180 26.23 21.59 -0.78
N ALA A 181 25.88 21.02 -1.93
CA ALA A 181 26.02 21.66 -3.23
C ALA A 181 25.17 22.95 -3.33
N SER A 182 23.91 22.92 -2.88
CA SER A 182 22.99 24.08 -2.99
C SER A 182 23.36 25.29 -2.14
N ARG A 183 24.13 25.11 -1.06
CA ARG A 183 24.56 26.20 -0.17
C ARG A 183 25.87 26.87 -0.59
N ASN A 184 26.38 26.56 -1.78
CA ASN A 184 27.68 27.06 -2.29
C ASN A 184 28.85 26.78 -1.32
N ARG A 185 28.66 25.82 -0.41
CA ARG A 185 29.70 25.34 0.50
C ARG A 185 30.46 24.29 -0.29
N HIS A 186 31.71 24.56 -0.64
CA HIS A 186 32.52 23.76 -1.56
C HIS A 186 33.00 22.41 -0.94
N PHE A 187 32.15 21.73 -0.17
CA PHE A 187 32.45 20.48 0.52
C PHE A 187 31.72 19.33 -0.16
N SER A 188 32.25 18.90 -1.31
CA SER A 188 31.81 17.65 -1.94
C SER A 188 32.52 16.49 -1.26
N TYR A 189 31.74 15.54 -0.72
CA TYR A 189 32.27 14.31 -0.13
C TYR A 189 32.60 13.25 -1.18
N ILE A 190 32.81 13.64 -2.44
CA ILE A 190 33.27 12.73 -3.50
C ILE A 190 34.80 12.68 -3.44
N PRO A 191 35.44 11.52 -3.23
CA PRO A 191 36.90 11.44 -3.20
C PRO A 191 37.54 11.80 -4.54
N THR A 192 38.70 12.46 -4.52
CA THR A 192 39.39 12.90 -5.75
C THR A 192 39.77 11.74 -6.67
N LYS A 193 40.11 10.56 -6.13
CA LYS A 193 40.34 9.35 -6.93
C LYS A 193 39.08 8.86 -7.65
N VAL A 194 37.92 8.92 -6.99
CA VAL A 194 36.62 8.55 -7.58
C VAL A 194 36.20 9.60 -8.60
N ALA A 195 36.34 10.89 -8.27
CA ALA A 195 36.05 11.98 -9.19
C ALA A 195 36.94 11.93 -10.44
N ALA A 196 38.23 11.62 -10.30
CA ALA A 196 39.14 11.46 -11.44
C ALA A 196 38.77 10.26 -12.31
N LYS A 197 38.40 9.13 -11.70
CA LYS A 197 37.95 7.91 -12.41
C LYS A 197 36.76 8.19 -13.32
N HIS A 198 35.83 9.05 -12.90
CA HIS A 198 34.58 9.35 -13.62
C HIS A 198 34.56 10.72 -14.31
N GLY A 199 35.73 11.34 -14.53
CA GLY A 199 35.85 12.59 -15.29
C GLY A 199 35.25 13.83 -14.62
N LEU A 200 35.00 13.79 -13.31
CA LEU A 200 34.46 14.90 -12.52
C LEU A 200 35.54 15.86 -12.01
N LEU A 201 36.81 15.44 -12.00
CA LEU A 201 37.91 16.24 -11.46
C LEU A 201 38.45 17.23 -12.50
N VAL A 202 38.33 18.53 -12.21
CA VAL A 202 38.90 19.61 -13.03
C VAL A 202 40.09 20.25 -12.31
N LYS A 203 41.16 20.52 -13.07
CA LYS A 203 42.36 21.20 -12.57
C LYS A 203 42.53 22.52 -13.31
N GLU A 204 42.05 23.61 -12.71
CA GLU A 204 42.21 24.98 -13.24
C GLU A 204 43.03 25.83 -12.27
N GLY A 205 44.02 26.56 -12.80
CA GLY A 205 44.82 27.53 -12.02
C GLY A 205 45.59 26.95 -10.82
N GLY A 206 45.90 25.65 -10.81
CA GLY A 206 46.57 24.97 -9.69
C GLY A 206 45.63 24.51 -8.56
N ARG A 207 44.32 24.64 -8.75
CA ARG A 207 43.29 24.13 -7.82
C ARG A 207 42.55 22.95 -8.42
N SER A 208 42.21 21.98 -7.58
CA SER A 208 41.40 20.82 -7.97
C SER A 208 39.97 21.04 -7.51
N GLU A 209 38.99 20.91 -8.42
CA GLU A 209 37.57 21.07 -8.15
C GLU A 209 36.79 19.88 -8.70
N ILE A 210 35.70 19.50 -8.02
CA ILE A 210 34.82 18.41 -8.45
C ILE A 210 33.59 19.02 -9.10
N ARG A 211 33.43 18.77 -10.39
CA ARG A 211 32.25 19.16 -11.15
C ARG A 211 31.06 18.28 -10.79
N LEU A 212 29.98 18.92 -10.36
CA LEU A 212 28.71 18.25 -10.03
C LEU A 212 27.67 18.37 -11.14
N ASP A 213 27.98 19.05 -12.24
CA ASP A 213 27.08 19.28 -13.38
C ASP A 213 27.12 18.15 -14.42
N SER A 214 28.13 17.27 -14.37
CA SER A 214 28.16 16.03 -15.15
C SER A 214 27.31 14.97 -14.48
N ARG A 215 26.05 14.85 -14.93
CA ARG A 215 25.07 13.91 -14.36
C ARG A 215 25.55 12.45 -14.40
N GLU A 216 26.07 12.00 -15.55
CA GLU A 216 26.52 10.61 -15.76
C GLU A 216 27.71 10.27 -14.87
N GLY A 217 28.78 11.07 -14.92
CA GLY A 217 29.97 10.83 -14.09
C GLY A 217 29.66 10.90 -12.59
N LEU A 218 28.70 11.74 -12.19
CA LEU A 218 28.27 11.84 -10.80
C LEU A 218 27.51 10.58 -10.35
N CYS A 219 26.59 10.08 -11.17
CA CYS A 219 25.88 8.83 -10.87
C CYS A 219 26.87 7.66 -10.73
N ASP A 220 27.87 7.57 -11.61
CA ASP A 220 28.92 6.54 -11.54
C ASP A 220 29.82 6.70 -10.29
N ALA A 221 30.12 7.94 -9.88
CA ALA A 221 30.86 8.21 -8.64
C ALA A 221 30.06 7.83 -7.38
N VAL A 222 28.76 8.15 -7.36
CA VAL A 222 27.83 7.75 -6.28
C VAL A 222 27.70 6.23 -6.24
N PHE A 223 27.61 5.57 -7.39
CA PHE A 223 27.57 4.12 -7.52
C PHE A 223 28.77 3.45 -6.87
N ASP A 224 30.00 3.92 -7.15
CA ASP A 224 31.21 3.37 -6.55
C ASP A 224 31.19 3.48 -5.01
N MET A 225 30.81 4.64 -4.49
CA MET A 225 30.71 4.87 -3.05
C MET A 225 29.59 4.04 -2.40
N ALA A 226 28.42 3.93 -3.05
CA ALA A 226 27.31 3.11 -2.59
C ALA A 226 27.65 1.62 -2.61
N SER A 227 28.46 1.18 -3.58
CA SER A 227 28.96 -0.20 -3.66
C SER A 227 29.83 -0.57 -2.46
N VAL A 228 30.69 0.34 -1.98
CA VAL A 228 31.47 0.15 -0.75
C VAL A 228 30.55 0.08 0.48
N ALA A 229 29.55 0.95 0.57
CA ALA A 229 28.56 0.87 1.64
C ALA A 229 27.78 -0.47 1.62
N ASN A 230 27.44 -1.00 0.44
CA ASN A 230 26.80 -2.31 0.31
C ASN A 230 27.72 -3.43 0.79
N ALA A 231 29.01 -3.39 0.42
CA ALA A 231 29.99 -4.38 0.87
C ALA A 231 30.09 -4.43 2.39
N HIS A 232 30.01 -3.27 3.07
CA HIS A 232 29.91 -3.24 4.53
C HIS A 232 28.62 -3.89 5.05
N LEU A 233 27.45 -3.60 4.46
CA LEU A 233 26.18 -4.22 4.90
C LEU A 233 26.19 -5.75 4.70
N LEU A 234 26.72 -6.23 3.57
CA LEU A 234 26.90 -7.66 3.32
C LEU A 234 27.82 -8.29 4.36
N LYS A 235 28.94 -7.63 4.70
CA LYS A 235 29.83 -8.14 5.74
C LYS A 235 29.20 -8.14 7.13
N ALA A 236 28.39 -7.14 7.47
CA ALA A 236 27.61 -7.14 8.70
C ALA A 236 26.61 -8.32 8.74
N ARG A 237 25.97 -8.64 7.61
CA ARG A 237 25.05 -9.79 7.49
C ARG A 237 25.78 -11.13 7.68
N GLU A 238 26.97 -11.30 7.11
CA GLU A 238 27.78 -12.51 7.32
C GLU A 238 28.13 -12.74 8.79
N LEU A 239 28.23 -11.68 9.58
CA LEU A 239 28.53 -11.77 11.02
C LEU A 239 27.28 -12.08 11.87
N THR A 240 26.07 -12.15 11.30
CA THR A 240 24.80 -12.31 12.05
C THR A 240 24.80 -13.50 13.00
N ASP A 241 25.37 -14.63 12.59
CA ASP A 241 25.41 -15.85 13.39
C ASP A 241 26.41 -15.76 14.56
N THR A 242 27.36 -14.83 14.49
CA THR A 242 28.35 -14.56 15.54
C THR A 242 27.87 -13.49 16.54
N VAL A 243 26.74 -12.83 16.25
CA VAL A 243 26.16 -11.76 17.07
C VAL A 243 25.09 -12.33 18.02
N PRO A 244 25.25 -12.16 19.36
CA PRO A 244 24.25 -12.57 20.34
C PRO A 244 22.87 -11.92 20.10
N LEU A 245 21.79 -12.63 20.42
CA LEU A 245 20.42 -12.18 20.17
C LEU A 245 20.11 -10.83 20.83
N GLU A 246 20.61 -10.62 22.04
CA GLU A 246 20.49 -9.39 22.81
C GLU A 246 21.13 -8.17 22.14
N ALA A 247 22.12 -8.38 21.24
CA ALA A 247 22.82 -7.32 20.52
C ALA A 247 22.18 -6.98 19.17
N ARG A 248 21.38 -7.89 18.58
CA ARG A 248 20.81 -7.71 17.23
C ARG A 248 19.95 -6.46 17.10
N LYS A 249 19.18 -6.13 18.14
CA LYS A 249 18.33 -4.92 18.13
C LYS A 249 19.13 -3.62 18.06
N ALA A 250 20.36 -3.60 18.59
CA ALA A 250 21.24 -2.44 18.48
C ALA A 250 21.84 -2.27 17.08
N LEU A 251 21.79 -3.30 16.24
CA LEU A 251 22.24 -3.30 14.85
C LEU A 251 21.10 -3.06 13.83
N LEU A 252 19.86 -2.84 14.29
CA LEU A 252 18.74 -2.43 13.44
C LEU A 252 19.03 -1.22 12.53
N PRO A 253 19.95 -0.28 12.84
CA PRO A 253 20.38 0.74 11.90
C PRO A 253 20.90 0.23 10.54
N ALA A 254 21.22 -1.07 10.41
CA ALA A 254 21.47 -1.70 9.12
C ALA A 254 20.25 -1.64 8.17
N VAL A 255 19.03 -1.61 8.73
CA VAL A 255 17.78 -1.53 7.96
C VAL A 255 17.65 -0.19 7.24
N PRO A 256 17.65 0.99 7.90
CA PRO A 256 17.58 2.25 7.17
C PRO A 256 18.79 2.51 6.28
N ALA A 257 19.96 1.93 6.58
CA ALA A 257 21.10 1.94 5.66
C ALA A 257 20.79 1.15 4.38
N GLN A 258 20.26 -0.08 4.48
CA GLN A 258 19.83 -0.83 3.30
C GLN A 258 18.76 -0.07 2.52
N VAL A 259 17.78 0.50 3.20
CA VAL A 259 16.71 1.24 2.54
C VAL A 259 17.24 2.47 1.79
N LEU A 260 18.23 3.17 2.32
CA LEU A 260 18.87 4.29 1.63
C LEU A 260 19.69 3.80 0.42
N LEU A 261 20.31 2.63 0.50
CA LEU A 261 21.02 2.01 -0.61
C LEU A 261 20.07 1.58 -1.72
N ASP A 262 18.95 0.95 -1.36
CA ASP A 262 17.86 0.61 -2.27
C ASP A 262 17.31 1.87 -2.94
N SER A 263 17.14 2.94 -2.15
CA SER A 263 16.67 4.24 -2.63
C SER A 263 17.62 4.83 -3.68
N LEU A 264 18.92 4.81 -3.43
CA LEU A 264 19.93 5.29 -4.38
C LEU A 264 19.92 4.45 -5.67
N SER A 265 19.81 3.12 -5.54
CA SER A 265 19.74 2.23 -6.71
C SER A 265 18.51 2.51 -7.58
N GLN A 266 17.35 2.79 -6.97
CA GLN A 266 16.10 3.09 -7.69
C GLN A 266 16.18 4.37 -8.51
N VAL A 267 16.99 5.35 -8.09
CA VAL A 267 17.20 6.60 -8.82
C VAL A 267 18.46 6.57 -9.68
N GLN A 268 18.96 5.37 -10.02
CA GLN A 268 20.19 5.18 -10.79
C GLN A 268 21.38 5.94 -10.22
N PHE A 269 21.45 6.01 -8.89
CA PHE A 269 22.50 6.70 -8.13
C PHE A 269 22.57 8.22 -8.37
N ASP A 270 21.52 8.83 -8.92
CA ASP A 270 21.38 10.28 -9.01
C ASP A 270 21.01 10.88 -7.64
N VAL A 271 22.01 11.36 -6.90
CA VAL A 271 21.79 11.97 -5.56
C VAL A 271 20.95 13.25 -5.61
N PHE A 272 20.89 13.94 -6.75
CA PHE A 272 20.10 15.16 -6.92
C PHE A 272 18.65 14.88 -7.27
N ASP A 273 18.29 13.62 -7.46
CA ASP A 273 16.91 13.22 -7.72
C ASP A 273 16.01 13.65 -6.57
N SER A 274 14.98 14.44 -6.90
CA SER A 274 14.06 15.01 -5.92
C SER A 274 13.33 13.95 -5.09
N ARG A 275 13.28 12.69 -5.55
CA ARG A 275 12.72 11.53 -4.82
C ARG A 275 13.53 11.20 -3.56
N LEU A 276 14.85 11.42 -3.55
CA LEU A 276 15.70 11.18 -2.37
C LEU A 276 15.48 12.20 -1.23
N ALA A 277 14.98 13.40 -1.55
CA ALA A 277 14.73 14.47 -0.59
C ALA A 277 13.49 14.22 0.28
N ARG A 278 12.62 13.27 -0.11
CA ARG A 278 11.30 13.02 0.53
C ARG A 278 11.33 12.03 1.71
N GLY A 279 12.51 11.53 2.10
CA GLY A 279 12.64 10.47 3.11
C GLY A 279 12.44 9.08 2.50
N VAL A 280 12.85 8.03 3.24
CA VAL A 280 12.90 6.61 2.82
C VAL A 280 11.96 6.25 1.67
N LEU A 281 12.52 5.88 0.50
CA LEU A 281 11.76 5.28 -0.58
C LEU A 281 11.30 3.90 -0.08
N GLY A 282 10.02 3.82 0.23
CA GLY A 282 9.39 2.74 1.01
C GLY A 282 9.28 1.43 0.25
N GLY A 283 10.40 0.76 -0.01
CA GLY A 283 10.41 -0.69 -0.21
C GLY A 283 10.42 -1.37 1.15
N ALA A 284 9.52 -2.33 1.38
CA ALA A 284 9.70 -3.28 2.48
C ALA A 284 11.09 -3.91 2.32
N ALA A 285 12.00 -3.63 3.26
CA ALA A 285 13.32 -4.25 3.29
C ALA A 285 13.13 -5.77 3.36
N ARG A 286 13.19 -6.44 2.21
CA ARG A 286 13.40 -7.89 2.17
C ARG A 286 14.80 -8.11 2.69
N LEU A 287 14.90 -8.57 3.95
CA LEU A 287 16.18 -8.92 4.56
C LEU A 287 16.93 -10.05 3.80
N ASN A 288 16.29 -10.70 2.82
CA ASN A 288 16.87 -11.77 2.01
C ASN A 288 16.55 -11.58 0.52
N HIS A 289 17.45 -10.90 -0.19
CA HIS A 289 17.83 -11.06 -1.61
C HIS A 289 18.24 -9.70 -2.20
N TRP A 290 19.49 -9.34 -1.97
CA TRP A 290 20.23 -8.44 -2.86
C TRP A 290 20.97 -9.35 -3.84
N GLU A 291 20.57 -9.37 -5.12
CA GLU A 291 21.29 -10.13 -6.15
C GLU A 291 22.73 -9.63 -6.29
N SER A 292 23.66 -10.55 -6.54
CA SER A 292 25.11 -10.35 -6.49
C SER A 292 25.71 -9.51 -7.64
N GLY A 293 24.95 -8.58 -8.23
CA GLY A 293 25.43 -7.75 -9.35
C GLY A 293 24.87 -6.34 -9.27
N ILE A 294 25.62 -5.43 -8.63
CA ILE A 294 25.39 -3.99 -8.76
C ILE A 294 25.87 -3.61 -10.17
N ARG A 295 24.98 -3.09 -11.03
CA ARG A 295 25.30 -2.71 -12.42
C ARG A 295 25.64 -1.23 -12.53
N LEU A 296 26.75 -0.90 -13.19
CA LEU A 296 27.22 0.47 -13.40
C LEU A 296 26.17 1.29 -14.18
N PRO A 297 25.88 2.55 -13.81
CA PRO A 297 24.99 3.42 -14.58
C PRO A 297 25.41 3.61 -16.05
N SER A 298 26.70 3.47 -16.36
CA SER A 298 27.26 3.51 -17.72
C SER A 298 27.20 2.18 -18.51
N GLU A 299 26.68 1.09 -17.94
CA GLU A 299 26.32 -0.11 -18.70
C GLU A 299 25.06 0.17 -19.53
N LYS A 300 25.25 0.70 -20.75
CA LYS A 300 24.19 0.85 -21.74
C LYS A 300 23.92 -0.44 -22.53
N ASP A 301 22.61 -0.65 -22.67
CA ASP A 301 21.81 -1.40 -23.64
C ASP A 301 21.99 -2.92 -23.74
N GLU A 302 20.90 -3.62 -23.40
CA GLU A 302 20.35 -4.58 -24.38
C GLU A 302 19.41 -3.81 -25.34
N PRO A 303 19.26 -4.29 -26.59
CA PRO A 303 18.74 -3.51 -27.70
C PRO A 303 17.32 -3.02 -27.46
N GLN A 304 16.92 -1.98 -28.19
CA GLN A 304 15.51 -1.75 -28.52
C GLN A 304 14.85 -3.11 -28.77
N GLU A 305 13.95 -3.52 -27.86
CA GLU A 305 13.01 -4.59 -28.19
C GLU A 305 12.36 -4.15 -29.49
N VAL A 306 12.55 -5.00 -30.50
CA VAL A 306 11.74 -5.05 -31.70
C VAL A 306 10.32 -4.83 -31.22
N ASP A 307 9.65 -3.77 -31.69
CA ASP A 307 8.19 -3.70 -31.62
C ASP A 307 7.72 -5.08 -32.09
N VAL A 308 7.22 -5.92 -31.17
CA VAL A 308 6.45 -7.08 -31.57
C VAL A 308 5.35 -6.45 -32.39
N ASP A 309 5.45 -6.62 -33.71
CA ASP A 309 4.50 -6.08 -34.66
C ASP A 309 3.11 -6.33 -34.05
N ASP A 310 2.32 -5.28 -33.83
CA ASP A 310 0.99 -5.41 -33.19
C ASP A 310 0.11 -6.42 -34.01
N GLN A 311 0.55 -6.76 -35.23
CA GLN A 311 0.02 -7.83 -36.09
C GLN A 311 0.29 -9.27 -35.61
N GLN A 312 1.25 -9.52 -34.72
CA GLN A 312 1.56 -10.85 -34.14
C GLN A 312 0.93 -11.08 -32.75
N LEU A 313 0.36 -10.07 -32.11
CA LEU A 313 -0.33 -10.19 -30.83
C LEU A 313 -1.79 -10.60 -31.05
N GLY A 314 -2.27 -11.62 -30.32
CA GLY A 314 -3.69 -11.97 -30.30
C GLY A 314 -4.56 -10.81 -29.80
N THR A 315 -5.86 -10.91 -30.04
CA THR A 315 -6.82 -9.85 -29.70
C THR A 315 -6.90 -9.67 -28.18
N ARG A 316 -6.94 -8.42 -27.73
CA ARG A 316 -7.21 -8.06 -26.33
C ARG A 316 -8.72 -7.90 -26.13
N TRP A 317 -9.28 -8.69 -25.22
CA TRP A 317 -10.67 -8.67 -24.82
C TRP A 317 -10.82 -8.14 -23.41
N ALA A 318 -11.95 -7.50 -23.11
CA ALA A 318 -12.28 -7.10 -21.76
C ALA A 318 -13.75 -7.36 -21.39
N VAL A 319 -14.00 -7.68 -20.12
CA VAL A 319 -15.35 -7.78 -19.53
C VAL A 319 -15.39 -6.93 -18.27
N LEU A 320 -16.25 -5.91 -18.27
CA LEU A 320 -16.36 -4.92 -17.20
C LEU A 320 -17.74 -5.04 -16.54
N VAL A 321 -17.80 -5.21 -15.21
CA VAL A 321 -19.04 -5.56 -14.49
C VAL A 321 -19.27 -4.69 -13.25
N ALA A 322 -20.36 -3.93 -13.25
CA ALA A 322 -20.90 -3.29 -12.06
C ALA A 322 -22.04 -4.15 -11.50
N GLY A 323 -21.86 -4.68 -10.29
CA GLY A 323 -22.80 -5.60 -9.64
C GLY A 323 -23.97 -4.94 -8.90
N SER A 324 -24.07 -3.61 -8.89
CA SER A 324 -25.13 -2.86 -8.21
C SER A 324 -25.93 -1.95 -9.14
N SER A 325 -27.11 -1.55 -8.63
CA SER A 325 -27.95 -0.47 -9.13
C SER A 325 -28.20 0.59 -8.04
N GLY A 326 -28.83 1.68 -8.41
CA GLY A 326 -29.27 2.77 -7.54
C GLY A 326 -28.20 3.86 -7.36
N TYR A 327 -28.65 5.10 -7.19
CA TYR A 327 -27.76 6.26 -7.15
C TYR A 327 -26.81 6.30 -5.93
N GLY A 328 -27.17 5.65 -4.83
CA GLY A 328 -26.25 5.43 -3.70
C GLY A 328 -25.03 4.59 -4.10
N ASN A 329 -25.18 3.76 -5.15
CA ASN A 329 -24.13 2.94 -5.71
C ASN A 329 -23.45 3.53 -6.96
N TYR A 330 -23.49 4.85 -7.11
CA TYR A 330 -22.85 5.58 -8.22
C TYR A 330 -21.43 5.09 -8.54
N ARG A 331 -20.60 4.94 -7.50
CA ARG A 331 -19.17 4.56 -7.60
C ARG A 331 -18.91 3.31 -8.45
N HIS A 332 -19.72 2.26 -8.34
CA HIS A 332 -19.47 1.00 -9.05
C HIS A 332 -19.66 1.15 -10.57
N GLN A 333 -20.69 1.87 -11.02
CA GLN A 333 -20.88 2.12 -12.45
C GLN A 333 -19.90 3.18 -12.99
N ALA A 334 -19.51 4.16 -12.15
CA ALA A 334 -18.46 5.11 -12.48
C ALA A 334 -17.11 4.42 -12.69
N ASP A 335 -16.77 3.44 -11.84
CA ASP A 335 -15.56 2.64 -11.99
C ASP A 335 -15.55 1.88 -13.32
N ILE A 336 -16.66 1.24 -13.70
CA ILE A 336 -16.77 0.52 -14.97
C ILE A 336 -16.68 1.46 -16.18
N CYS A 337 -17.31 2.63 -16.10
CA CYS A 337 -17.20 3.65 -17.13
C CYS A 337 -15.75 4.13 -17.28
N HIS A 338 -15.06 4.40 -16.17
CA HIS A 338 -13.67 4.84 -16.18
C HIS A 338 -12.74 3.75 -16.75
N ALA A 339 -12.89 2.50 -16.33
CA ALA A 339 -12.13 1.37 -16.86
C ALA A 339 -12.32 1.23 -18.38
N TYR A 340 -13.54 1.41 -18.88
CA TYR A 340 -13.80 1.43 -20.32
C TYR A 340 -12.97 2.53 -21.02
N GLN A 341 -12.95 3.74 -20.49
CA GLN A 341 -12.17 4.84 -21.08
C GLN A 341 -10.66 4.53 -21.10
N VAL A 342 -10.11 3.98 -20.01
CA VAL A 342 -8.70 3.55 -19.94
C VAL A 342 -8.39 2.55 -21.06
N LEU A 343 -9.22 1.52 -21.22
CA LEU A 343 -9.03 0.49 -22.24
C LEU A 343 -9.21 1.01 -23.67
N ARG A 344 -10.16 1.92 -23.90
CA ARG A 344 -10.37 2.55 -25.22
C ARG A 344 -9.21 3.44 -25.62
N LYS A 345 -8.68 4.25 -24.69
CA LYS A 345 -7.46 5.05 -24.90
C LYS A 345 -6.24 4.15 -25.14
N GLY A 346 -6.19 2.99 -24.48
CA GLY A 346 -5.21 1.93 -24.72
C GLY A 346 -5.32 1.22 -26.08
N GLY A 347 -6.35 1.53 -26.88
CA GLY A 347 -6.53 0.96 -28.22
C GLY A 347 -7.33 -0.34 -28.28
N LEU A 348 -7.92 -0.81 -27.17
CA LEU A 348 -8.88 -1.91 -27.24
C LEU A 348 -10.12 -1.44 -28.01
N LYS A 349 -10.61 -2.26 -28.92
CA LYS A 349 -11.80 -1.95 -29.73
C LYS A 349 -13.07 -2.18 -28.93
N GLU A 350 -14.09 -1.35 -29.16
CA GLU A 350 -15.40 -1.48 -28.51
C GLU A 350 -16.04 -2.86 -28.73
N GLU A 351 -15.84 -3.47 -29.90
CA GLU A 351 -16.32 -4.82 -30.23
C GLU A 351 -15.74 -5.92 -29.33
N ASN A 352 -14.61 -5.65 -28.67
CA ASN A 352 -13.91 -6.58 -27.77
C ASN A 352 -14.03 -6.21 -26.29
N ILE A 353 -14.73 -5.12 -25.95
CA ILE A 353 -15.02 -4.72 -24.57
C ILE A 353 -16.52 -4.94 -24.32
N ILE A 354 -16.83 -5.86 -23.41
CA ILE A 354 -18.20 -6.18 -23.01
C ILE A 354 -18.50 -5.47 -21.69
N VAL A 355 -19.56 -4.66 -21.65
CA VAL A 355 -19.93 -3.88 -20.46
C VAL A 355 -21.25 -4.35 -19.85
N PHE A 356 -21.19 -4.66 -18.55
CA PHE A 356 -22.31 -4.90 -17.67
C PHE A 356 -22.43 -3.73 -16.68
N MET A 357 -23.48 -2.93 -16.82
CA MET A 357 -23.84 -1.89 -15.85
C MET A 357 -25.34 -1.68 -15.86
N TYR A 358 -25.96 -1.48 -14.71
CA TYR A 358 -27.42 -1.40 -14.64
C TYR A 358 -27.98 -0.21 -15.45
N ASP A 359 -27.18 0.84 -15.62
CA ASP A 359 -27.44 2.02 -16.45
C ASP A 359 -28.52 2.97 -15.91
N ASP A 360 -28.55 3.13 -14.59
CA ASP A 360 -29.51 3.96 -13.86
C ASP A 360 -28.86 5.16 -13.15
N ILE A 361 -27.64 5.55 -13.54
CA ILE A 361 -26.88 6.64 -12.92
C ILE A 361 -26.90 7.92 -13.78
N ALA A 362 -26.54 7.83 -15.06
CA ALA A 362 -26.32 9.01 -15.90
C ALA A 362 -27.58 9.90 -16.02
N MET A 363 -28.75 9.28 -16.15
CA MET A 363 -30.05 9.98 -16.26
C MET A 363 -30.86 9.94 -14.96
N HIS A 364 -30.24 9.61 -13.83
CA HIS A 364 -30.93 9.58 -12.55
C HIS A 364 -31.36 10.99 -12.13
N GLU A 365 -32.55 11.15 -11.53
CA GLU A 365 -33.06 12.47 -11.12
C GLU A 365 -32.14 13.21 -10.13
N LEU A 366 -31.42 12.44 -9.30
CA LEU A 366 -30.44 12.97 -8.35
C LEU A 366 -29.07 13.27 -8.97
N ASN A 367 -28.85 12.95 -10.25
CA ASN A 367 -27.59 13.27 -10.93
C ASN A 367 -27.56 14.77 -11.26
N PRO A 368 -26.64 15.55 -10.66
CA PRO A 368 -26.56 16.98 -10.92
C PRO A 368 -26.08 17.29 -12.35
N ARG A 369 -25.46 16.31 -13.04
CA ARG A 369 -24.97 16.43 -14.41
C ARG A 369 -25.62 15.34 -15.26
N GLN A 370 -26.82 15.61 -15.76
CA GLN A 370 -27.58 14.66 -16.58
C GLN A 370 -26.78 14.20 -17.80
N GLY A 371 -26.74 12.88 -18.02
CA GLY A 371 -25.99 12.24 -19.10
C GLY A 371 -24.48 12.11 -18.85
N VAL A 372 -23.99 12.49 -17.67
CA VAL A 372 -22.57 12.47 -17.30
C VAL A 372 -22.34 11.58 -16.08
N ILE A 373 -21.22 10.84 -16.08
CA ILE A 373 -20.69 10.14 -14.91
C ILE A 373 -19.22 10.52 -14.74
N ILE A 374 -18.77 10.84 -13.52
CA ILE A 374 -17.37 11.17 -13.20
C ILE A 374 -16.83 10.18 -12.15
N ASN A 375 -15.58 9.76 -12.25
CA ASN A 375 -14.96 8.83 -11.28
C ASN A 375 -13.81 9.46 -10.48
N HIS A 376 -13.63 10.78 -10.60
CA HIS A 376 -12.63 11.56 -9.86
C HIS A 376 -13.20 12.96 -9.57
N PRO A 377 -12.87 13.61 -8.43
CA PRO A 377 -13.42 14.92 -8.06
C PRO A 377 -13.24 16.02 -9.11
N GLN A 378 -12.14 15.95 -9.86
CA GLN A 378 -11.79 16.87 -10.94
C GLN A 378 -11.80 16.19 -12.32
N GLY A 379 -12.33 14.96 -12.40
CA GLY A 379 -12.33 14.17 -13.63
C GLY A 379 -13.38 14.62 -14.64
N ASP A 380 -13.12 14.31 -15.90
CA ASP A 380 -14.05 14.47 -17.01
C ASP A 380 -15.14 13.38 -17.01
N ASP A 381 -16.11 13.51 -17.92
CA ASP A 381 -17.12 12.48 -18.15
C ASP A 381 -16.49 11.16 -18.63
N VAL A 382 -16.77 10.08 -17.90
CA VAL A 382 -16.36 8.72 -18.26
C VAL A 382 -17.50 7.90 -18.88
N TYR A 383 -18.73 8.42 -18.90
CA TYR A 383 -19.91 7.72 -19.43
C TYR A 383 -20.01 7.75 -20.97
N ALA A 384 -19.56 8.84 -21.58
CA ALA A 384 -19.64 9.02 -23.02
C ALA A 384 -19.03 7.84 -23.81
N GLY A 385 -19.83 7.25 -24.70
CA GLY A 385 -19.40 6.18 -25.59
C GLY A 385 -19.22 4.80 -24.94
N VAL A 386 -19.58 4.63 -23.66
CA VAL A 386 -19.58 3.31 -23.01
C VAL A 386 -20.71 2.45 -23.60
N PRO A 387 -20.42 1.25 -24.14
CA PRO A 387 -21.43 0.40 -24.76
C PRO A 387 -22.44 -0.11 -23.73
N LYS A 388 -23.69 -0.27 -24.16
CA LYS A 388 -24.81 -0.76 -23.35
C LYS A 388 -25.05 -2.24 -23.60
N ASP A 389 -24.01 -3.07 -23.44
CA ASP A 389 -24.09 -4.48 -23.83
C ASP A 389 -25.11 -5.25 -22.99
N TYR A 390 -25.03 -5.10 -21.67
CA TYR A 390 -25.97 -5.70 -20.73
C TYR A 390 -26.34 -4.66 -19.67
N THR A 391 -27.58 -4.19 -19.72
CA THR A 391 -28.12 -3.17 -18.79
C THR A 391 -29.43 -3.61 -18.15
N GLY A 392 -29.85 -2.92 -17.09
CA GLY A 392 -31.06 -3.21 -16.34
C GLY A 392 -31.17 -4.69 -15.95
N ALA A 393 -32.28 -5.33 -16.30
CA ALA A 393 -32.58 -6.73 -16.02
C ALA A 393 -31.61 -7.75 -16.65
N HIS A 394 -30.77 -7.33 -17.60
CA HIS A 394 -29.82 -8.22 -18.28
C HIS A 394 -28.47 -8.33 -17.55
N VAL A 395 -28.24 -7.52 -16.51
CA VAL A 395 -27.07 -7.65 -15.64
C VAL A 395 -27.29 -8.79 -14.66
N THR A 396 -27.04 -10.02 -15.11
CA THR A 396 -27.27 -11.27 -14.37
C THR A 396 -26.02 -12.15 -14.39
N ALA A 397 -25.80 -12.94 -13.32
CA ALA A 397 -24.68 -13.87 -13.27
C ALA A 397 -24.72 -14.87 -14.44
N ALA A 398 -25.92 -15.30 -14.85
CA ALA A 398 -26.11 -16.19 -16.00
C ALA A 398 -25.60 -15.58 -17.32
N ASN A 399 -25.93 -14.31 -17.61
CA ASN A 399 -25.40 -13.63 -18.80
C ASN A 399 -23.89 -13.43 -18.71
N LEU A 400 -23.35 -13.10 -17.54
CA LEU A 400 -21.91 -12.99 -17.35
C LEU A 400 -21.19 -14.32 -17.66
N TYR A 401 -21.71 -15.44 -17.15
CA TYR A 401 -21.14 -16.77 -17.42
C TYR A 401 -21.20 -17.10 -18.91
N ALA A 402 -22.32 -16.82 -19.58
CA ALA A 402 -22.48 -17.02 -21.01
C ALA A 402 -21.50 -16.16 -21.83
N VAL A 403 -21.33 -14.88 -21.46
CA VAL A 403 -20.36 -13.97 -22.07
C VAL A 403 -18.94 -14.50 -21.96
N LEU A 404 -18.52 -14.91 -20.76
CA LEU A 404 -17.16 -15.41 -20.52
C LEU A 404 -16.87 -16.68 -21.33
N LEU A 405 -17.88 -17.55 -21.49
CA LEU A 405 -17.77 -18.77 -22.28
C LEU A 405 -17.91 -18.56 -23.80
N GLY A 406 -18.25 -17.35 -24.25
CA GLY A 406 -18.52 -17.09 -25.67
C GLY A 406 -19.84 -17.69 -26.16
N ASP A 407 -20.76 -18.07 -25.26
CA ASP A 407 -21.98 -18.81 -25.59
C ASP A 407 -23.19 -17.89 -25.75
N LYS A 408 -23.39 -17.40 -26.98
CA LYS A 408 -24.54 -16.55 -27.34
C LYS A 408 -25.89 -17.22 -27.11
N SER A 409 -25.96 -18.56 -27.12
CA SER A 409 -27.23 -19.30 -26.99
C SER A 409 -27.80 -19.29 -25.57
N LYS A 410 -26.97 -18.94 -24.57
CA LYS A 410 -27.34 -18.90 -23.15
C LYS A 410 -27.71 -17.51 -22.65
N LEU A 411 -27.62 -16.50 -23.51
CA LEU A 411 -27.99 -15.13 -23.17
C LEU A 411 -29.52 -14.98 -23.07
N SER A 412 -29.96 -14.23 -22.07
CA SER A 412 -31.37 -13.87 -21.86
C SER A 412 -31.76 -12.49 -22.41
N GLY A 413 -30.84 -11.81 -23.10
CA GLY A 413 -31.01 -10.49 -23.69
C GLY A 413 -29.68 -9.74 -23.79
N GLY A 414 -29.74 -8.41 -23.89
CA GLY A 414 -28.56 -7.57 -24.17
C GLY A 414 -28.19 -7.53 -25.66
N THR A 415 -27.02 -6.97 -25.98
CA THR A 415 -26.54 -6.80 -27.37
C THR A 415 -26.14 -8.11 -28.04
N GLY A 416 -25.91 -9.17 -27.28
CA GLY A 416 -25.39 -10.44 -27.78
C GLY A 416 -23.86 -10.48 -27.93
N LYS A 417 -23.16 -9.42 -27.50
CA LYS A 417 -21.69 -9.37 -27.47
C LYS A 417 -21.16 -10.34 -26.42
N VAL A 418 -20.22 -11.21 -26.79
CA VAL A 418 -19.60 -12.22 -25.91
C VAL A 418 -18.10 -12.28 -26.16
N VAL A 419 -17.35 -12.92 -25.28
CA VAL A 419 -15.91 -13.15 -25.44
C VAL A 419 -15.66 -14.33 -26.37
N ASP A 420 -15.77 -14.08 -27.67
CA ASP A 420 -15.48 -15.04 -28.75
C ASP A 420 -13.97 -15.04 -29.09
N SER A 421 -13.18 -15.30 -28.05
CA SER A 421 -11.71 -15.20 -28.08
C SER A 421 -11.04 -16.46 -28.63
N LYS A 422 -9.81 -16.30 -29.12
CA LYS A 422 -8.96 -17.34 -29.72
C LYS A 422 -7.81 -17.74 -28.79
N PRO A 423 -7.10 -18.85 -29.06
CA PRO A 423 -6.02 -19.33 -28.20
C PRO A 423 -4.90 -18.32 -27.92
N ASP A 424 -4.60 -17.40 -28.84
CA ASP A 424 -3.53 -16.39 -28.67
C ASP A 424 -4.03 -15.08 -28.03
N ASP A 425 -5.34 -14.95 -27.82
CA ASP A 425 -5.98 -13.75 -27.29
C ASP A 425 -5.75 -13.62 -25.78
N ARG A 426 -5.79 -12.38 -25.27
CA ARG A 426 -5.71 -12.09 -23.83
C ARG A 426 -7.02 -11.48 -23.33
N ILE A 427 -7.40 -11.82 -22.11
CA ILE A 427 -8.66 -11.37 -21.51
C ILE A 427 -8.38 -10.59 -20.23
N PHE A 428 -8.98 -9.41 -20.11
CA PHE A 428 -9.01 -8.62 -18.88
C PHE A 428 -10.42 -8.59 -18.31
N ILE A 429 -10.62 -9.05 -17.08
CA ILE A 429 -11.91 -9.00 -16.40
C ILE A 429 -11.80 -8.02 -15.25
N TYR A 430 -12.76 -7.11 -15.15
CA TYR A 430 -12.85 -6.18 -14.04
C TYR A 430 -14.26 -6.16 -13.47
N TYR A 431 -14.36 -6.37 -12.16
CA TYR A 431 -15.60 -6.35 -11.40
C TYR A 431 -15.52 -5.29 -10.30
N SER A 432 -16.56 -4.46 -10.16
CA SER A 432 -16.71 -3.51 -9.04
C SER A 432 -18.13 -3.57 -8.49
N ASP A 433 -18.27 -3.99 -7.22
CA ASP A 433 -19.53 -3.94 -6.47
C ASP A 433 -19.34 -4.21 -4.96
N HIS A 434 -20.45 -4.37 -4.24
CA HIS A 434 -20.56 -5.12 -2.99
C HIS A 434 -20.15 -6.59 -3.12
N GLY A 435 -19.66 -7.13 -2.00
CA GLY A 435 -19.40 -8.55 -1.84
C GLY A 435 -19.72 -9.06 -0.44
N GLY A 436 -19.50 -10.34 -0.26
CA GLY A 436 -19.44 -11.00 1.03
C GLY A 436 -18.61 -12.28 0.92
N PRO A 437 -18.42 -13.02 2.03
CA PRO A 437 -17.65 -14.25 1.99
C PRO A 437 -18.18 -15.23 0.93
N GLY A 438 -17.42 -15.47 -0.15
CA GLY A 438 -17.74 -16.43 -1.21
C GLY A 438 -18.84 -16.00 -2.19
N VAL A 439 -19.27 -14.72 -2.16
CA VAL A 439 -20.34 -14.20 -3.01
C VAL A 439 -20.05 -12.77 -3.49
N LEU A 440 -20.34 -12.49 -4.75
CA LEU A 440 -20.31 -11.15 -5.35
C LEU A 440 -21.75 -10.74 -5.72
N GLY A 441 -22.07 -9.47 -5.48
CA GLY A 441 -23.38 -8.92 -5.79
C GLY A 441 -23.74 -8.97 -7.28
N MET A 442 -25.04 -8.90 -7.56
CA MET A 442 -25.60 -8.64 -8.89
C MET A 442 -26.85 -7.81 -8.66
N PRO A 443 -27.19 -6.87 -9.56
CA PRO A 443 -28.38 -6.05 -9.38
C PRO A 443 -29.65 -6.88 -9.59
N ASN A 444 -29.53 -8.02 -10.27
CA ASN A 444 -30.61 -8.98 -10.49
C ASN A 444 -30.21 -10.34 -9.94
N MET A 445 -31.12 -10.94 -9.17
CA MET A 445 -30.91 -12.23 -8.52
C MET A 445 -30.86 -13.41 -9.50
N PRO A 446 -30.15 -14.50 -9.17
CA PRO A 446 -29.33 -14.68 -7.96
C PRO A 446 -27.96 -13.98 -8.07
N TYR A 447 -27.28 -13.84 -6.93
CA TYR A 447 -25.90 -13.38 -6.87
C TYR A 447 -24.91 -14.36 -7.51
N LEU A 448 -23.68 -13.89 -7.73
CA LEU A 448 -22.57 -14.69 -8.23
C LEU A 448 -21.88 -15.40 -7.06
N TYR A 449 -21.90 -16.72 -7.06
CA TYR A 449 -21.20 -17.54 -6.06
C TYR A 449 -19.83 -17.95 -6.59
N ALA A 450 -18.82 -17.90 -5.73
CA ALA A 450 -17.43 -18.07 -6.12
C ALA A 450 -17.16 -19.38 -6.88
N MET A 451 -17.71 -20.51 -6.42
CA MET A 451 -17.50 -21.80 -7.07
C MET A 451 -18.06 -21.87 -8.50
N ASP A 452 -19.23 -21.28 -8.75
CA ASP A 452 -19.80 -21.23 -10.11
C ASP A 452 -18.89 -20.42 -11.04
N PHE A 453 -18.37 -19.29 -10.55
CA PHE A 453 -17.45 -18.43 -11.29
C PHE A 453 -16.14 -19.15 -11.60
N ILE A 454 -15.52 -19.80 -10.61
CA ILE A 454 -14.32 -20.62 -10.82
C ILE A 454 -14.57 -21.77 -11.81
N ASP A 455 -15.73 -22.41 -11.77
CA ASP A 455 -16.08 -23.46 -12.72
C ASP A 455 -16.26 -22.94 -14.15
N VAL A 456 -16.77 -21.71 -14.32
CA VAL A 456 -16.80 -21.02 -15.61
C VAL A 456 -15.38 -20.75 -16.11
N LEU A 457 -14.48 -20.27 -15.25
CA LEU A 457 -13.08 -20.03 -15.61
C LEU A 457 -12.36 -21.32 -16.00
N LYS A 458 -12.59 -22.43 -15.28
CA LYS A 458 -12.08 -23.76 -15.64
C LYS A 458 -12.61 -24.23 -16.99
N LYS A 459 -13.90 -24.03 -17.28
CA LYS A 459 -14.49 -24.36 -18.60
C LYS A 459 -13.89 -23.51 -19.71
N LYS A 460 -13.69 -22.21 -19.47
CA LYS A 460 -13.04 -21.29 -20.41
C LYS A 460 -11.60 -21.72 -20.71
N HIS A 461 -10.85 -22.12 -19.67
CA HIS A 461 -9.50 -22.67 -19.81
C HIS A 461 -9.50 -23.99 -20.61
N ALA A 462 -10.38 -24.92 -20.27
CA ALA A 462 -10.48 -26.22 -20.95
C ALA A 462 -10.84 -26.08 -22.45
N ALA A 463 -11.54 -25.01 -22.83
CA ALA A 463 -11.81 -24.69 -24.23
C ALA A 463 -10.56 -24.19 -24.99
N GLY A 464 -9.47 -23.80 -24.29
CA GLY A 464 -8.23 -23.34 -24.90
C GLY A 464 -8.38 -22.04 -25.70
N THR A 465 -9.31 -21.16 -25.29
CA THR A 465 -9.72 -19.97 -26.06
C THR A 465 -9.10 -18.67 -25.54
N TYR A 466 -7.97 -18.74 -24.85
CA TYR A 466 -7.15 -17.58 -24.48
C TYR A 466 -5.74 -18.06 -24.12
N LYS A 467 -4.78 -17.13 -24.21
CA LYS A 467 -3.39 -17.35 -23.81
C LYS A 467 -3.24 -17.15 -22.31
N GLU A 468 -3.55 -15.94 -21.85
CA GLU A 468 -3.51 -15.51 -20.44
C GLU A 468 -4.70 -14.60 -20.12
N MET A 469 -5.11 -14.60 -18.85
CA MET A 469 -6.21 -13.78 -18.35
C MET A 469 -5.82 -13.07 -17.06
N VAL A 470 -6.23 -11.81 -16.92
CA VAL A 470 -6.07 -11.00 -15.70
C VAL A 470 -7.44 -10.63 -15.17
N ILE A 471 -7.68 -10.81 -13.86
CA ILE A 471 -8.97 -10.53 -13.19
C ILE A 471 -8.75 -9.59 -12.01
N TYR A 472 -9.41 -8.44 -12.04
CA TYR A 472 -9.41 -7.43 -10.96
C TYR A 472 -10.79 -7.42 -10.31
N VAL A 473 -10.85 -7.48 -8.97
CA VAL A 473 -12.12 -7.54 -8.22
C VAL A 473 -12.13 -6.53 -7.08
N GLU A 474 -12.95 -5.49 -7.25
CA GLU A 474 -13.37 -4.55 -6.20
C GLU A 474 -14.64 -5.10 -5.53
N ALA A 475 -14.51 -5.53 -4.28
CA ALA A 475 -15.61 -5.91 -3.40
C ALA A 475 -15.13 -6.20 -1.97
N CYS A 476 -16.07 -6.10 -1.01
CA CYS A 476 -15.89 -6.62 0.35
C CYS A 476 -15.58 -8.12 0.34
N GLU A 477 -14.63 -8.54 1.16
CA GLU A 477 -14.20 -9.93 1.31
C GLU A 477 -13.80 -10.61 0.00
N SER A 478 -13.36 -9.86 -1.00
CA SER A 478 -13.14 -10.34 -2.38
C SER A 478 -12.07 -11.45 -2.48
N GLY A 479 -11.12 -11.51 -1.55
CA GLY A 479 -10.19 -12.63 -1.44
C GLY A 479 -10.87 -14.00 -1.28
N SER A 480 -12.05 -14.03 -0.65
CA SER A 480 -12.82 -15.27 -0.43
C SER A 480 -13.42 -15.87 -1.70
N ILE A 481 -13.42 -15.13 -2.82
CA ILE A 481 -13.86 -15.61 -4.13
C ILE A 481 -12.83 -16.56 -4.75
N PHE A 482 -11.57 -16.51 -4.31
CA PHE A 482 -10.47 -17.25 -4.92
C PHE A 482 -9.71 -18.13 -3.92
N GLU A 483 -9.67 -17.73 -2.65
CA GLU A 483 -8.93 -18.44 -1.61
C GLU A 483 -9.40 -19.90 -1.46
N GLY A 484 -8.45 -20.83 -1.59
CA GLY A 484 -8.68 -22.27 -1.49
C GLY A 484 -9.39 -22.93 -2.68
N ILE A 485 -9.86 -22.16 -3.68
CA ILE A 485 -10.56 -22.72 -4.85
C ILE A 485 -9.96 -22.34 -6.21
N MET A 486 -9.15 -21.29 -6.29
CA MET A 486 -8.51 -20.84 -7.53
C MET A 486 -7.24 -21.65 -7.86
N PRO A 487 -7.23 -22.46 -8.92
CA PRO A 487 -6.04 -23.20 -9.34
C PRO A 487 -4.99 -22.26 -9.96
N LYS A 488 -3.71 -22.67 -9.88
CA LYS A 488 -2.58 -21.87 -10.40
C LYS A 488 -2.22 -22.19 -11.86
N ASP A 489 -2.77 -23.27 -12.41
CA ASP A 489 -2.46 -23.82 -13.73
C ASP A 489 -3.43 -23.40 -14.83
N LEU A 490 -4.32 -22.44 -14.56
CA LEU A 490 -5.30 -21.97 -15.56
C LEU A 490 -4.77 -20.84 -16.47
N ASN A 491 -3.54 -20.35 -16.29
CA ASN A 491 -3.06 -19.11 -16.95
C ASN A 491 -3.94 -17.89 -16.64
N ILE A 492 -4.43 -17.82 -15.40
CA ILE A 492 -5.23 -16.70 -14.90
C ILE A 492 -4.50 -16.10 -13.70
N TYR A 493 -4.24 -14.79 -13.74
CA TYR A 493 -3.78 -14.01 -12.60
C TYR A 493 -4.92 -13.18 -12.04
N VAL A 494 -5.02 -13.11 -10.71
CA VAL A 494 -6.11 -12.41 -10.03
C VAL A 494 -5.53 -11.46 -8.99
N THR A 495 -6.12 -10.27 -8.87
CA THR A 495 -5.94 -9.37 -7.73
C THR A 495 -7.29 -8.91 -7.20
N THR A 496 -7.38 -8.76 -5.87
CA THR A 496 -8.62 -8.41 -5.16
C THR A 496 -8.40 -7.20 -4.27
N ALA A 497 -9.41 -6.35 -4.12
CA ALA A 497 -9.35 -5.15 -3.30
C ALA A 497 -9.14 -5.42 -1.80
N SER A 498 -9.58 -6.60 -1.33
CA SER A 498 -9.50 -7.00 0.07
C SER A 498 -9.15 -8.49 0.20
N ASN A 499 -8.68 -8.88 1.39
CA ASN A 499 -8.56 -10.28 1.77
C ASN A 499 -9.94 -10.92 2.00
N ALA A 500 -9.98 -12.20 2.40
CA ALA A 500 -11.25 -12.92 2.58
C ALA A 500 -12.08 -12.50 3.81
N GLN A 501 -11.63 -11.54 4.62
CA GLN A 501 -12.16 -11.24 5.96
C GLN A 501 -12.48 -9.76 6.20
N GLU A 502 -11.99 -8.87 5.34
CA GLU A 502 -12.14 -7.44 5.49
C GLU A 502 -12.97 -6.84 4.35
N SER A 503 -13.48 -5.65 4.56
CA SER A 503 -14.20 -4.89 3.55
C SER A 503 -13.23 -4.20 2.58
N SER A 504 -13.74 -3.87 1.39
CA SER A 504 -13.20 -2.79 0.57
C SER A 504 -13.85 -1.45 0.91
N TRP A 505 -13.47 -0.39 0.20
CA TRP A 505 -13.71 0.99 0.62
C TRP A 505 -14.11 1.91 -0.54
N GLY A 506 -15.20 2.64 -0.38
CA GLY A 506 -15.59 3.73 -1.27
C GLY A 506 -14.77 4.99 -0.97
N THR A 507 -14.45 5.77 -2.00
CA THR A 507 -13.64 6.99 -1.91
C THR A 507 -14.28 8.14 -2.69
N TYR A 508 -13.69 9.34 -2.61
CA TYR A 508 -14.27 10.55 -3.20
C TYR A 508 -15.71 10.80 -2.74
N CYS A 509 -15.92 10.70 -1.43
CA CYS A 509 -17.23 10.77 -0.79
C CYS A 509 -17.53 12.15 -0.20
N PRO A 510 -18.80 12.58 -0.12
CA PRO A 510 -19.13 13.87 0.47
C PRO A 510 -18.77 13.91 1.96
N GLY A 511 -18.00 14.92 2.35
CA GLY A 511 -17.47 15.08 3.71
C GLY A 511 -16.18 14.30 3.99
N MET A 512 -15.55 13.75 2.95
CA MET A 512 -14.25 13.06 3.02
C MET A 512 -13.22 13.76 2.13
N GLU A 513 -11.93 13.65 2.44
CA GLU A 513 -10.84 14.20 1.61
C GLU A 513 -10.18 13.15 0.68
N PRO A 514 -10.01 13.44 -0.63
CA PRO A 514 -10.50 14.63 -1.32
C PRO A 514 -12.02 14.51 -1.63
N PRO A 515 -12.79 15.60 -1.44
CA PRO A 515 -14.24 15.56 -1.59
C PRO A 515 -14.65 15.60 -3.07
N PRO A 516 -15.82 15.04 -3.42
CA PRO A 516 -16.41 15.25 -4.74
C PRO A 516 -16.89 16.70 -4.91
N PRO A 517 -17.24 17.14 -6.14
CA PRO A 517 -17.94 18.40 -6.32
C PRO A 517 -19.21 18.44 -5.44
N PRO A 518 -19.50 19.58 -4.79
CA PRO A 518 -20.49 19.67 -3.71
C PRO A 518 -21.92 19.32 -4.15
N GLU A 519 -22.22 19.35 -5.45
CA GLU A 519 -23.49 18.92 -6.01
C GLU A 519 -23.71 17.40 -5.98
N TYR A 520 -22.65 16.60 -5.82
CA TYR A 520 -22.75 15.15 -5.66
C TYR A 520 -22.92 14.78 -4.19
N ILE A 521 -23.94 13.97 -3.91
CA ILE A 521 -24.30 13.51 -2.56
C ILE A 521 -23.95 12.04 -2.32
N THR A 522 -23.13 11.45 -3.18
CA THR A 522 -22.71 10.05 -3.18
C THR A 522 -21.20 9.95 -3.49
N CYS A 523 -20.58 8.82 -3.19
CA CYS A 523 -19.17 8.58 -3.51
C CYS A 523 -18.98 8.38 -5.03
N LEU A 524 -17.87 8.88 -5.58
CA LEU A 524 -17.62 8.83 -7.04
C LEU A 524 -16.85 7.59 -7.51
N GLY A 525 -16.10 6.92 -6.63
CA GLY A 525 -15.32 5.74 -6.99
C GLY A 525 -14.98 4.88 -5.78
N ASP A 526 -14.32 3.75 -6.01
CA ASP A 526 -13.84 2.85 -4.97
C ASP A 526 -12.30 2.84 -4.88
N LEU A 527 -11.75 2.69 -3.67
CA LEU A 527 -10.36 2.99 -3.37
C LEU A 527 -9.37 2.13 -4.18
N TYR A 528 -9.62 0.83 -4.30
CA TYR A 528 -8.78 -0.05 -5.11
C TYR A 528 -8.98 0.22 -6.61
N SER A 529 -10.22 0.45 -7.02
CA SER A 529 -10.59 0.78 -8.39
C SER A 529 -9.86 2.01 -8.92
N VAL A 530 -10.02 3.14 -8.25
CA VAL A 530 -9.40 4.40 -8.65
C VAL A 530 -7.88 4.29 -8.55
N ALA A 531 -7.35 3.49 -7.62
CA ALA A 531 -5.91 3.28 -7.50
C ALA A 531 -5.31 2.63 -8.77
N TRP A 532 -5.93 1.57 -9.32
CA TRP A 532 -5.36 0.91 -10.50
C TRP A 532 -5.67 1.66 -11.79
N MET A 533 -6.83 2.32 -11.90
CA MET A 533 -7.19 3.09 -13.10
C MET A 533 -6.34 4.35 -13.25
N GLU A 534 -6.19 5.12 -12.16
CA GLU A 534 -5.37 6.34 -12.17
C GLU A 534 -3.87 6.01 -12.33
N ASP A 535 -3.42 4.87 -11.80
CA ASP A 535 -2.10 4.34 -12.12
C ASP A 535 -2.01 4.05 -13.63
N SER A 536 -2.95 3.30 -14.20
CA SER A 536 -2.89 2.91 -15.60
C SER A 536 -2.90 4.08 -16.59
N GLU A 537 -3.64 5.15 -16.30
CA GLU A 537 -3.72 6.34 -17.17
C GLU A 537 -2.50 7.27 -17.05
N THR A 538 -1.78 7.20 -15.93
CA THR A 538 -0.59 8.02 -15.68
C THR A 538 0.72 7.31 -16.00
N HIS A 539 0.64 6.14 -16.65
CA HIS A 539 1.79 5.28 -16.93
C HIS A 539 1.95 4.87 -18.38
N ASN A 540 3.21 4.72 -18.78
CA ASN A 540 3.55 3.99 -19.99
C ASN A 540 3.41 2.48 -19.74
N LEU A 541 2.27 1.91 -20.11
CA LEU A 541 1.94 0.49 -19.89
C LEU A 541 2.79 -0.49 -20.70
N LYS A 542 3.57 -0.04 -21.70
CA LYS A 542 4.60 -0.87 -22.34
C LYS A 542 5.82 -1.09 -21.41
N ARG A 543 5.99 -0.25 -20.39
CA ARG A 543 7.08 -0.35 -19.41
C ARG A 543 6.62 -0.96 -18.10
N GLU A 544 5.46 -0.58 -17.62
CA GLU A 544 4.93 -1.07 -16.36
C GLU A 544 4.46 -2.52 -16.46
N THR A 545 4.78 -3.29 -15.42
CA THR A 545 4.42 -4.70 -15.29
C THR A 545 3.17 -4.88 -14.43
N VAL A 546 2.49 -6.00 -14.59
CA VAL A 546 1.38 -6.41 -13.71
C VAL A 546 1.82 -6.43 -12.23
N LYS A 547 3.06 -6.85 -11.95
CA LYS A 547 3.66 -6.79 -10.62
C LYS A 547 3.72 -5.37 -10.05
N GLN A 548 4.20 -4.42 -10.85
CA GLN A 548 4.42 -3.04 -10.41
C GLN A 548 3.10 -2.38 -10.05
N GLN A 549 2.10 -2.46 -10.92
CA GLN A 549 0.76 -1.96 -10.60
C GLN A 549 0.16 -2.66 -9.38
N TYR A 550 0.31 -3.99 -9.24
CA TYR A 550 -0.13 -4.66 -8.00
C TYR A 550 0.50 -4.05 -6.75
N GLU A 551 1.81 -3.74 -6.75
CA GLU A 551 2.48 -3.14 -5.61
C GLU A 551 2.03 -1.68 -5.37
N SER A 552 1.89 -0.87 -6.43
CA SER A 552 1.36 0.50 -6.37
C SER A 552 -0.07 0.54 -5.80
N VAL A 553 -0.95 -0.32 -6.34
CA VAL A 553 -2.35 -0.43 -5.93
C VAL A 553 -2.46 -0.95 -4.51
N LYS A 554 -1.63 -1.92 -4.12
CA LYS A 554 -1.57 -2.43 -2.74
C LYS A 554 -1.19 -1.34 -1.76
N GLU A 555 -0.18 -0.54 -2.08
CA GLU A 555 0.24 0.57 -1.21
C GLU A 555 -0.87 1.61 -1.06
N ARG A 556 -1.46 2.05 -2.19
CA ARG A 556 -2.54 3.05 -2.18
C ARG A 556 -3.81 2.54 -1.50
N THR A 557 -4.22 1.30 -1.74
CA THR A 557 -5.41 0.69 -1.13
C THR A 557 -5.24 0.39 0.35
N SER A 558 -4.01 0.09 0.81
CA SER A 558 -3.70 0.03 2.25
C SER A 558 -3.79 1.40 2.94
N ASN A 559 -4.05 2.46 2.16
CA ASN A 559 -3.99 3.85 2.56
C ASN A 559 -2.66 4.16 3.25
N PHE A 560 -1.56 3.72 2.64
CA PHE A 560 -0.20 3.80 3.18
C PHE A 560 -0.07 3.16 4.59
N ASN A 561 -0.56 1.93 4.74
CA ASN A 561 -0.59 1.13 5.97
C ASN A 561 -1.42 1.72 7.12
N SER A 562 -2.44 2.53 6.81
CA SER A 562 -3.36 3.09 7.81
C SER A 562 -4.70 2.37 7.86
N TYR A 563 -4.69 1.02 7.86
CA TYR A 563 -5.88 0.16 7.89
C TYR A 563 -6.96 0.58 8.92
N ALA A 564 -6.56 1.17 10.06
CA ALA A 564 -7.48 1.68 11.08
C ALA A 564 -8.29 2.94 10.66
N MET A 565 -7.92 3.61 9.57
CA MET A 565 -8.51 4.85 9.04
C MET A 565 -9.21 4.66 7.68
N GLY A 566 -9.42 3.41 7.25
CA GLY A 566 -9.96 3.07 5.93
C GLY A 566 -8.85 2.61 4.99
N GLY A 567 -8.90 1.35 4.58
CA GLY A 567 -7.95 0.67 3.70
C GLY A 567 -8.00 -0.86 3.84
N SER A 568 -7.47 -1.58 2.86
CA SER A 568 -7.54 -3.05 2.80
C SER A 568 -6.28 -3.68 2.19
N HIS A 569 -6.09 -4.96 2.45
CA HIS A 569 -5.01 -5.77 1.92
C HIS A 569 -5.37 -6.26 0.53
N VAL A 570 -4.71 -5.68 -0.48
CA VAL A 570 -4.82 -6.17 -1.85
C VAL A 570 -4.13 -7.52 -1.96
N MET A 571 -4.90 -8.55 -2.36
CA MET A 571 -4.43 -9.92 -2.45
C MET A 571 -4.18 -10.32 -3.90
N GLU A 572 -3.46 -11.43 -4.10
CA GLU A 572 -3.21 -12.01 -5.40
C GLU A 572 -3.41 -13.53 -5.38
N TYR A 573 -3.95 -14.08 -6.48
CA TYR A 573 -4.24 -15.51 -6.64
C TYR A 573 -3.93 -15.99 -8.07
N GLY A 574 -3.91 -17.31 -8.26
CA GLY A 574 -3.71 -17.92 -9.58
C GLY A 574 -2.24 -17.99 -10.03
N ASN A 575 -2.01 -17.83 -11.33
CA ASN A 575 -0.70 -17.97 -11.97
C ASN A 575 0.15 -16.71 -11.81
N THR A 576 1.12 -16.73 -10.88
CA THR A 576 2.01 -15.59 -10.63
C THR A 576 3.12 -15.43 -11.68
N SER A 577 3.27 -16.36 -12.63
CA SER A 577 4.19 -16.21 -13.76
C SER A 577 3.78 -15.10 -14.74
N ILE A 578 2.52 -14.62 -14.66
CA ILE A 578 2.01 -13.48 -15.44
C ILE A 578 2.53 -12.14 -14.88
N LYS A 579 2.94 -12.07 -13.61
CA LYS A 579 3.35 -10.82 -12.94
C LYS A 579 4.45 -10.02 -13.66
N PRO A 580 5.50 -10.65 -14.25
CA PRO A 580 6.54 -9.93 -14.99
C PRO A 580 6.07 -9.37 -16.33
N GLU A 581 4.90 -9.78 -16.85
CA GLU A 581 4.36 -9.27 -18.10
C GLU A 581 3.99 -7.79 -17.99
N LYS A 582 4.05 -7.10 -19.14
CA LYS A 582 3.69 -5.69 -19.26
C LYS A 582 2.18 -5.51 -19.29
N LEU A 583 1.68 -4.45 -18.65
CA LEU A 583 0.24 -4.16 -18.59
C LEU A 583 -0.39 -3.94 -19.96
N TYR A 584 0.36 -3.43 -20.94
CA TYR A 584 -0.19 -3.17 -22.28
C TYR A 584 -0.72 -4.43 -22.97
N LEU A 585 -0.26 -5.62 -22.57
CA LEU A 585 -0.75 -6.89 -23.09
C LEU A 585 -2.21 -7.15 -22.73
N TYR A 586 -2.74 -6.50 -21.69
CA TYR A 586 -4.11 -6.64 -21.21
C TYR A 586 -4.91 -5.35 -21.38
N GLN A 587 -4.32 -4.22 -21.01
CA GLN A 587 -5.01 -2.92 -20.97
C GLN A 587 -4.73 -2.02 -22.19
N GLY A 588 -3.81 -2.43 -23.06
CA GLY A 588 -3.40 -1.64 -24.21
C GLY A 588 -2.42 -0.51 -23.85
N TYR A 589 -2.18 0.39 -24.80
CA TYR A 589 -1.19 1.45 -24.66
C TYR A 589 -1.72 2.76 -25.21
N ASP A 590 -1.84 3.78 -24.35
CA ASP A 590 -2.19 5.14 -24.77
C ASP A 590 -0.93 5.86 -25.30
N PRO A 591 -0.87 6.22 -26.60
CA PRO A 591 0.27 6.94 -27.17
C PRO A 591 0.54 8.31 -26.54
N ALA A 592 -0.42 8.92 -25.83
CA ALA A 592 -0.19 10.16 -25.09
C ALA A 592 0.78 9.95 -23.89
N THR A 593 0.93 8.72 -23.43
CA THR A 593 1.74 8.36 -22.25
C THR A 593 3.19 7.99 -22.59
N VAL A 594 3.64 8.11 -23.86
CA VAL A 594 5.02 7.76 -24.29
C VAL A 594 6.08 8.39 -23.37
N ASN A 595 5.90 9.69 -23.06
CA ASN A 595 6.85 10.49 -22.31
C ASN A 595 6.55 10.50 -20.80
N PHE A 596 5.60 9.69 -20.33
CA PHE A 596 5.26 9.64 -18.91
C PHE A 596 6.37 8.85 -18.18
N PRO A 597 6.86 9.35 -17.03
CA PRO A 597 7.86 8.65 -16.24
C PRO A 597 7.28 7.33 -15.68
N PRO A 598 8.11 6.28 -15.48
CA PRO A 598 7.69 5.12 -14.69
C PRO A 598 7.55 5.52 -13.21
N ASN A 599 6.30 5.74 -12.79
CA ASN A 599 5.75 6.10 -11.49
C ASN A 599 6.38 7.25 -10.69
N GLU A 600 5.64 8.37 -10.68
CA GLU A 600 5.51 9.34 -9.59
C GLU A 600 4.02 9.45 -9.18
N LEU A 601 3.41 8.40 -8.63
CA LEU A 601 2.20 8.56 -7.83
C LEU A 601 2.53 9.51 -6.68
N SER A 602 1.78 10.62 -6.55
CA SER A 602 1.97 11.61 -5.49
C SER A 602 1.96 10.93 -4.13
N PRO A 603 3.13 10.78 -3.47
CA PRO A 603 3.16 10.17 -2.15
C PRO A 603 2.61 11.24 -1.20
N HIS A 604 1.67 10.84 -0.33
CA HIS A 604 1.18 11.56 0.85
C HIS A 604 -0.27 12.09 0.85
N THR A 605 -1.06 11.97 -0.22
CA THR A 605 -2.51 12.25 -0.10
C THR A 605 -3.22 11.00 0.39
N ARG A 606 -3.35 10.86 1.71
CA ARG A 606 -4.27 9.86 2.29
C ARG A 606 -5.67 10.14 1.79
N MET A 607 -6.37 9.08 1.40
CA MET A 607 -7.76 9.18 0.99
C MET A 607 -8.61 8.78 2.17
N GLU A 608 -9.45 9.69 2.64
CA GLU A 608 -10.53 9.31 3.54
C GLU A 608 -11.52 8.45 2.76
N ALA A 609 -11.92 7.33 3.35
CA ALA A 609 -12.72 6.33 2.68
C ALA A 609 -13.83 5.82 3.60
N VAL A 610 -14.93 5.37 3.02
CA VAL A 610 -16.07 4.79 3.72
C VAL A 610 -16.16 3.30 3.47
N ASN A 611 -16.50 2.52 4.49
CA ASN A 611 -16.79 1.10 4.30
C ASN A 611 -17.95 0.98 3.30
N GLN A 612 -17.84 0.11 2.29
CA GLN A 612 -18.88 -0.03 1.26
C GLN A 612 -20.28 -0.30 1.84
N ARG A 613 -20.37 -1.07 2.94
CA ARG A 613 -21.66 -1.37 3.60
C ARG A 613 -22.29 -0.14 4.24
N ASP A 614 -21.52 0.91 4.55
CA ASP A 614 -22.01 2.14 5.16
C ASP A 614 -22.20 3.29 4.15
N ALA A 615 -21.63 3.16 2.95
CA ALA A 615 -21.75 4.15 1.88
C ALA A 615 -23.22 4.47 1.54
N ASP A 616 -24.09 3.45 1.50
CA ASP A 616 -25.52 3.63 1.20
C ASP A 616 -26.24 4.44 2.30
N ILE A 617 -25.88 4.21 3.56
CA ILE A 617 -26.44 4.97 4.70
C ILE A 617 -25.90 6.40 4.69
N LEU A 618 -24.61 6.59 4.37
CA LEU A 618 -24.02 7.90 4.20
C LEU A 618 -24.73 8.71 3.11
N PHE A 619 -25.05 8.07 1.98
CA PHE A 619 -25.84 8.67 0.89
C PHE A 619 -27.23 9.10 1.38
N LEU A 620 -28.00 8.21 2.02
CA LEU A 620 -29.32 8.56 2.55
C LEU A 620 -29.24 9.68 3.60
N TRP A 621 -28.19 9.70 4.42
CA TRP A 621 -27.96 10.74 5.41
C TRP A 621 -27.69 12.10 4.75
N HIS A 622 -26.89 12.16 3.69
CA HIS A 622 -26.67 13.38 2.93
C HIS A 622 -27.94 13.85 2.21
N MET A 623 -28.74 12.93 1.65
CA MET A 623 -30.08 13.27 1.13
C MET A 623 -30.95 13.93 2.20
N TYR A 624 -30.99 13.37 3.41
CA TYR A 624 -31.78 13.92 4.52
C TYR A 624 -31.28 15.30 4.94
N LYS A 625 -29.96 15.46 5.07
CA LYS A 625 -29.31 16.70 5.49
C LYS A 625 -29.52 17.84 4.49
N ASN A 626 -29.42 17.52 3.19
CA ASN A 626 -29.48 18.52 2.11
C ASN A 626 -30.91 18.81 1.63
N SER A 627 -31.91 18.02 2.04
CA SER A 627 -33.31 18.34 1.76
C SER A 627 -33.74 19.56 2.58
N GLU A 628 -34.59 20.43 2.03
CA GLU A 628 -35.26 21.51 2.77
C GLU A 628 -36.76 21.23 2.97
N ASP A 629 -37.31 20.32 2.17
CA ASP A 629 -38.72 19.93 2.18
C ASP A 629 -38.99 18.96 3.36
N ALA A 630 -39.86 19.37 4.29
CA ALA A 630 -40.20 18.60 5.47
C ALA A 630 -40.86 17.23 5.15
N SER A 631 -41.64 17.15 4.07
CA SER A 631 -42.25 15.90 3.61
C SER A 631 -41.19 14.95 3.08
N LYS A 632 -40.26 15.46 2.23
CA LYS A 632 -39.15 14.65 1.72
C LYS A 632 -38.21 14.19 2.83
N LYS A 633 -37.89 15.06 3.80
CA LYS A 633 -37.12 14.67 4.99
C LYS A 633 -37.76 13.52 5.75
N THR A 634 -39.07 13.58 5.95
CA THR A 634 -39.81 12.54 6.66
C THR A 634 -39.72 11.20 5.91
N GLU A 635 -39.85 11.23 4.58
CA GLU A 635 -39.73 10.02 3.75
C GLU A 635 -38.30 9.45 3.76
N ILE A 636 -37.27 10.28 3.63
CA ILE A 636 -35.87 9.84 3.70
C ILE A 636 -35.55 9.26 5.08
N LEU A 637 -36.00 9.91 6.16
CA LEU A 637 -35.80 9.42 7.52
C LEU A 637 -36.51 8.07 7.73
N LYS A 638 -37.69 7.88 7.13
CA LYS A 638 -38.39 6.60 7.12
C LYS A 638 -37.56 5.54 6.40
N GLN A 639 -37.01 5.84 5.22
CA GLN A 639 -36.11 4.92 4.48
C GLN A 639 -34.86 4.54 5.28
N ILE A 640 -34.21 5.51 5.93
CA ILE A 640 -33.05 5.25 6.83
C ILE A 640 -33.48 4.31 7.97
N THR A 641 -34.61 4.61 8.61
CA THR A 641 -35.12 3.84 9.75
C THR A 641 -35.49 2.41 9.33
N GLU A 642 -36.14 2.24 8.18
CA GLU A 642 -36.49 0.93 7.63
C GLU A 642 -35.25 0.13 7.23
N THR A 643 -34.27 0.78 6.60
CA THR A 643 -32.98 0.15 6.25
C THR A 643 -32.25 -0.32 7.49
N MET A 644 -32.11 0.54 8.51
CA MET A 644 -31.46 0.18 9.78
C MET A 644 -32.21 -0.91 10.53
N ARG A 645 -33.55 -0.87 10.51
CA ARG A 645 -34.38 -1.94 11.09
C ARG A 645 -34.16 -3.27 10.39
N HIS A 646 -34.09 -3.27 9.05
CA HIS A 646 -33.80 -4.48 8.27
C HIS A 646 -32.42 -5.04 8.57
N ARG A 647 -31.39 -4.18 8.62
CA ARG A 647 -30.03 -4.57 9.01
C ARG A 647 -29.98 -5.23 10.39
N SER A 648 -30.59 -4.59 11.39
CA SER A 648 -30.69 -5.13 12.75
C SER A 648 -31.49 -6.44 12.81
N HIS A 649 -32.54 -6.57 12.00
CA HIS A 649 -33.32 -7.81 11.88
C HIS A 649 -32.46 -8.95 11.32
N LEU A 650 -31.71 -8.72 10.25
CA LEU A 650 -30.82 -9.72 9.67
C LEU A 650 -29.73 -10.14 10.67
N ASP A 651 -29.02 -9.17 11.27
CA ASP A 651 -27.97 -9.43 12.26
C ASP A 651 -28.54 -10.23 13.46
N GLY A 652 -29.65 -9.77 14.05
CA GLY A 652 -30.28 -10.45 15.19
C GLY A 652 -30.83 -11.83 14.86
N SER A 653 -31.37 -12.02 13.65
CA SER A 653 -31.88 -13.32 13.19
C SER A 653 -30.76 -14.35 13.08
N ILE A 654 -29.61 -13.96 12.50
CA ILE A 654 -28.44 -14.83 12.36
C ILE A 654 -27.88 -15.24 13.73
N ASP A 655 -27.74 -14.28 14.66
CA ASP A 655 -27.28 -14.56 16.02
C ASP A 655 -28.22 -15.51 16.77
N LEU A 656 -29.53 -15.32 16.63
CA LEU A 656 -30.53 -16.18 17.24
C LEU A 656 -30.52 -17.59 16.63
N ILE A 657 -30.40 -17.71 15.30
CA ILE A 657 -30.24 -19.01 14.63
C ILE A 657 -28.99 -19.73 15.13
N GLY A 658 -27.86 -19.04 15.27
CA GLY A 658 -26.65 -19.61 15.84
C GLY A 658 -26.86 -20.12 17.27
N THR A 659 -27.59 -19.36 18.08
CA THR A 659 -27.95 -19.75 19.45
C THR A 659 -28.86 -20.98 19.48
N LEU A 660 -29.83 -21.07 18.56
CA LEU A 660 -30.75 -22.21 18.47
C LEU A 660 -30.05 -23.49 17.98
N LEU A 661 -29.11 -23.37 17.04
CA LEU A 661 -28.39 -24.52 16.48
C LEU A 661 -27.28 -25.04 17.41
N TYR A 662 -26.56 -24.14 18.11
CA TYR A 662 -25.32 -24.50 18.82
C TYR A 662 -25.33 -24.15 20.31
N GLY A 663 -26.38 -23.50 20.80
CA GLY A 663 -26.47 -22.96 22.15
C GLY A 663 -25.77 -21.60 22.31
N PRO A 664 -26.10 -20.84 23.38
CA PRO A 664 -25.63 -19.48 23.57
C PRO A 664 -24.11 -19.36 23.78
N ALA A 665 -23.47 -20.43 24.25
CA ALA A 665 -22.02 -20.45 24.49
C ALA A 665 -21.18 -20.62 23.20
N LYS A 666 -21.74 -21.27 22.17
CA LYS A 666 -21.00 -21.64 20.95
C LYS A 666 -21.53 -21.00 19.67
N GLY A 667 -22.77 -20.50 19.67
CA GLY A 667 -23.41 -19.93 18.48
C GLY A 667 -22.55 -18.88 17.80
N SER A 668 -22.23 -17.79 18.51
CA SER A 668 -21.42 -16.70 17.95
C SER A 668 -20.02 -17.14 17.50
N SER A 669 -19.33 -17.99 18.27
CA SER A 669 -17.96 -18.41 17.93
C SER A 669 -17.92 -19.34 16.71
N ILE A 670 -18.93 -20.19 16.51
CA ILE A 670 -19.03 -21.04 15.32
C ILE A 670 -19.41 -20.20 14.10
N LEU A 671 -20.44 -19.35 14.20
CA LEU A 671 -20.90 -18.55 13.05
C LEU A 671 -19.81 -17.60 12.55
N ASN A 672 -19.05 -16.98 13.45
CA ASN A 672 -17.99 -16.04 13.12
C ASN A 672 -16.62 -16.69 12.92
N SER A 673 -16.53 -18.03 12.97
CA SER A 673 -15.26 -18.74 12.79
C SER A 673 -14.66 -18.47 11.42
N ILE A 674 -13.35 -18.27 11.39
CA ILE A 674 -12.58 -18.03 10.18
C ILE A 674 -11.71 -19.26 9.96
N ARG A 675 -11.83 -19.86 8.77
CA ARG A 675 -10.98 -20.98 8.37
C ARG A 675 -9.54 -20.53 8.18
N GLU A 676 -8.61 -21.46 8.32
CA GLU A 676 -7.19 -21.20 8.07
C GLU A 676 -6.95 -20.66 6.65
N PRO A 677 -5.98 -19.74 6.46
CA PRO A 677 -5.67 -19.20 5.14
C PRO A 677 -5.38 -20.29 4.10
N GLY A 678 -5.88 -20.09 2.89
CA GLY A 678 -5.77 -21.04 1.78
C GLY A 678 -6.80 -22.16 1.77
N LEU A 679 -7.72 -22.24 2.74
CA LEU A 679 -8.86 -23.15 2.69
C LEU A 679 -10.07 -22.50 2.00
N PRO A 680 -10.92 -23.28 1.30
CA PRO A 680 -12.18 -22.76 0.78
C PRO A 680 -13.10 -22.33 1.93
N LEU A 681 -13.91 -21.30 1.70
CA LEU A 681 -14.90 -20.81 2.66
C LEU A 681 -15.84 -21.93 3.16
N VAL A 682 -16.34 -22.73 2.22
CA VAL A 682 -17.29 -23.83 2.46
C VAL A 682 -16.86 -25.04 1.65
N ASP A 683 -17.06 -26.24 2.21
CA ASP A 683 -16.77 -27.48 1.50
C ASP A 683 -17.90 -27.85 0.51
N ASP A 684 -19.15 -27.59 0.89
CA ASP A 684 -20.34 -27.82 0.07
C ASP A 684 -21.05 -26.50 -0.28
N TRP A 685 -20.79 -26.02 -1.51
CA TRP A 685 -21.40 -24.80 -2.05
C TRP A 685 -22.89 -24.94 -2.35
N GLN A 686 -23.41 -26.15 -2.57
CA GLN A 686 -24.85 -26.38 -2.72
C GLN A 686 -25.56 -26.31 -1.38
N CYS A 687 -24.93 -26.81 -0.31
CA CYS A 687 -25.38 -26.57 1.05
C CYS A 687 -25.46 -25.07 1.33
N LEU A 688 -24.42 -24.29 1.01
CA LEU A 688 -24.40 -22.84 1.25
C LEU A 688 -25.61 -22.15 0.61
N LYS A 689 -25.83 -22.38 -0.70
CA LYS A 689 -26.98 -21.84 -1.44
C LYS A 689 -28.31 -22.29 -0.82
N SER A 690 -28.41 -23.54 -0.38
CA SER A 690 -29.60 -24.05 0.29
C SER A 690 -29.85 -23.36 1.63
N MET A 691 -28.84 -23.13 2.46
CA MET A 691 -28.98 -22.47 3.76
C MET A 691 -29.41 -21.01 3.60
N VAL A 692 -28.88 -20.32 2.60
CA VAL A 692 -29.32 -18.96 2.21
C VAL A 692 -30.80 -18.97 1.82
N ARG A 693 -31.23 -19.87 0.93
CA ARG A 693 -32.64 -19.97 0.52
C ARG A 693 -33.58 -20.28 1.68
N VAL A 694 -33.18 -21.18 2.57
CA VAL A 694 -33.96 -21.49 3.78
C VAL A 694 -34.10 -20.25 4.64
N PHE A 695 -32.99 -19.55 4.92
CA PHE A 695 -33.04 -18.30 5.67
C PHE A 695 -33.97 -17.28 5.02
N GLU A 696 -33.81 -16.99 3.72
CA GLU A 696 -34.61 -15.97 3.05
C GLU A 696 -36.10 -16.31 2.98
N THR A 697 -36.44 -17.60 2.94
CA THR A 697 -37.84 -18.08 2.97
C THR A 697 -38.55 -17.66 4.25
N TYR A 698 -37.86 -17.65 5.38
CA TYR A 698 -38.46 -17.44 6.70
C TYR A 698 -38.13 -16.07 7.31
N CYS A 699 -36.98 -15.50 6.95
CA CYS A 699 -36.45 -14.29 7.56
C CYS A 699 -36.39 -13.10 6.60
N GLY A 700 -36.76 -13.27 5.32
CA GLY A 700 -36.71 -12.22 4.31
C GLY A 700 -35.35 -12.13 3.60
N SER A 701 -35.30 -11.33 2.54
CA SER A 701 -34.13 -11.20 1.66
C SER A 701 -32.91 -10.64 2.39
N LEU A 702 -31.74 -11.22 2.09
CA LEU A 702 -30.47 -10.73 2.59
C LEU A 702 -30.14 -9.33 2.05
N THR A 703 -30.62 -8.97 0.86
CA THR A 703 -30.18 -7.76 0.12
C THR A 703 -28.65 -7.75 -0.05
N GLN A 704 -28.04 -6.67 -0.51
CA GLN A 704 -26.57 -6.60 -0.60
C GLN A 704 -25.92 -6.55 0.79
N TYR A 705 -26.60 -5.98 1.79
CA TYR A 705 -26.10 -5.90 3.16
C TYR A 705 -25.87 -7.28 3.79
N GLY A 706 -26.86 -8.17 3.68
CA GLY A 706 -26.86 -9.48 4.32
C GLY A 706 -25.83 -10.46 3.75
N MET A 707 -25.20 -10.14 2.61
CA MET A 707 -24.08 -10.93 2.08
C MET A 707 -22.93 -11.08 3.09
N LYS A 708 -22.77 -10.16 4.06
CA LYS A 708 -21.80 -10.29 5.17
C LYS A 708 -21.97 -11.60 5.96
N HIS A 709 -23.20 -12.12 6.02
CA HIS A 709 -23.55 -13.31 6.80
C HIS A 709 -23.26 -14.62 6.06
N MET A 710 -22.70 -14.55 4.84
CA MET A 710 -22.41 -15.76 4.05
C MET A 710 -21.42 -16.69 4.75
N ARG A 711 -20.49 -16.15 5.55
CA ARG A 711 -19.61 -16.94 6.43
C ARG A 711 -20.37 -17.72 7.49
N ALA A 712 -21.42 -17.14 8.08
CA ALA A 712 -22.26 -17.82 9.06
C ALA A 712 -22.96 -19.03 8.44
N PHE A 713 -23.55 -18.85 7.24
CA PHE A 713 -24.15 -19.97 6.49
C PHE A 713 -23.13 -21.03 6.06
N ALA A 714 -21.93 -20.61 5.64
CA ALA A 714 -20.85 -21.54 5.32
C ALA A 714 -20.44 -22.37 6.54
N ASN A 715 -20.29 -21.73 7.71
CA ASN A 715 -19.97 -22.43 8.95
C ASN A 715 -21.08 -23.37 9.42
N ILE A 716 -22.34 -23.06 9.12
CA ILE A 716 -23.48 -23.98 9.32
C ILE A 716 -23.37 -25.22 8.42
N CYS A 717 -22.97 -25.05 7.16
CA CYS A 717 -22.71 -26.19 6.28
C CYS A 717 -21.50 -27.02 6.75
N ASN A 718 -20.42 -26.35 7.12
CA ASN A 718 -19.17 -26.99 7.53
C ASN A 718 -19.30 -27.77 8.85
N SER A 719 -20.29 -27.46 9.68
CA SER A 719 -20.60 -28.20 10.92
C SER A 719 -21.55 -29.38 10.71
N GLY A 720 -22.00 -29.62 9.47
CA GLY A 720 -22.88 -30.74 9.12
C GLY A 720 -24.34 -30.56 9.56
N VAL A 721 -24.79 -29.31 9.75
CA VAL A 721 -26.20 -29.04 10.09
C VAL A 721 -27.11 -29.40 8.92
N SER A 722 -28.19 -30.12 9.23
CA SER A 722 -29.19 -30.50 8.23
C SER A 722 -30.06 -29.31 7.81
N LYS A 723 -30.55 -29.34 6.56
CA LYS A 723 -31.50 -28.34 6.06
C LYS A 723 -32.73 -28.19 6.95
N SER A 724 -33.27 -29.29 7.48
CA SER A 724 -34.44 -29.29 8.37
C SER A 724 -34.14 -28.60 9.70
N SER A 725 -32.96 -28.80 10.29
CA SER A 725 -32.57 -28.10 11.53
C SER A 725 -32.40 -26.60 11.31
N MET A 726 -31.83 -26.20 10.16
CA MET A 726 -31.75 -24.78 9.78
C MET A 726 -33.14 -24.18 9.61
N GLU A 727 -34.06 -24.90 8.96
CA GLU A 727 -35.45 -24.48 8.76
C GLU A 727 -36.19 -24.31 10.09
N GLU A 728 -36.10 -25.26 11.02
CA GLU A 728 -36.67 -25.14 12.37
C GLU A 728 -36.11 -23.93 13.12
N ALA A 729 -34.79 -23.69 13.02
CA ALA A 729 -34.15 -22.54 13.66
C ALA A 729 -34.61 -21.21 13.05
N CYS A 730 -34.73 -21.13 11.72
CA CYS A 730 -35.23 -19.94 11.03
C CYS A 730 -36.69 -19.64 11.38
N VAL A 731 -37.56 -20.66 11.39
CA VAL A 731 -38.97 -20.51 11.78
C VAL A 731 -39.06 -19.96 13.20
N ALA A 732 -38.30 -20.53 14.14
CA ALA A 732 -38.30 -20.05 15.52
C ALA A 732 -37.76 -18.62 15.63
N ALA A 733 -36.66 -18.30 14.94
CA ALA A 733 -36.00 -17.01 15.03
C ALA A 733 -36.80 -15.86 14.41
N CYS A 734 -37.55 -16.13 13.34
CA CYS A 734 -38.19 -15.10 12.52
C CYS A 734 -39.72 -15.05 12.65
N SER A 735 -40.33 -15.91 13.48
CA SER A 735 -41.78 -16.02 13.68
C SER A 735 -42.50 -14.74 14.13
N SER A 736 -41.81 -13.81 14.79
CA SER A 736 -42.39 -12.55 15.29
C SER A 736 -42.43 -11.42 14.26
N VAL A 737 -41.84 -11.63 13.08
CA VAL A 737 -41.79 -10.67 11.98
C VAL A 737 -42.60 -11.28 10.84
N ASP A 738 -43.51 -10.53 10.22
CA ASP A 738 -44.15 -10.95 8.96
C ASP A 738 -43.30 -10.39 7.81
N PRO A 739 -42.33 -11.14 7.27
CA PRO A 739 -41.45 -10.62 6.23
C PRO A 739 -42.21 -10.32 4.92
N ARG A 740 -43.47 -10.77 4.77
CA ARG A 740 -44.36 -10.39 3.66
C ARG A 740 -44.88 -8.96 3.76
N GLN A 741 -44.83 -8.34 4.93
CA GLN A 741 -45.14 -6.92 5.09
C GLN A 741 -43.97 -6.02 4.68
N TRP A 742 -42.79 -6.60 4.45
CA TRP A 742 -41.59 -5.88 4.09
C TRP A 742 -41.37 -5.99 2.59
N GLN A 743 -40.97 -4.89 1.94
CA GLN A 743 -40.65 -4.89 0.51
C GLN A 743 -39.53 -5.91 0.15
N TRP A 744 -38.74 -6.28 1.16
CA TRP A 744 -37.54 -7.13 1.09
C TRP A 744 -37.83 -8.63 1.28
N HIS A 745 -38.88 -9.17 0.64
CA HIS A 745 -39.16 -10.61 0.62
C HIS A 745 -38.68 -11.24 -0.70
N PRO A 746 -38.12 -12.47 -0.72
CA PRO A 746 -37.66 -13.11 -1.95
C PRO A 746 -38.77 -13.35 -2.98
N SER A 747 -40.04 -13.36 -2.60
CA SER A 747 -41.16 -13.39 -3.57
C SER A 747 -41.22 -12.15 -4.47
N ASN A 748 -40.64 -11.03 -4.04
CA ASN A 748 -40.62 -9.78 -4.77
C ASN A 748 -39.28 -9.56 -5.48
N LEU A 749 -38.17 -9.93 -4.82
CA LEU A 749 -36.80 -9.63 -5.27
C LEU A 749 -36.09 -10.82 -5.93
N GLY A 750 -36.62 -12.04 -5.80
CA GLY A 750 -35.90 -13.28 -6.06
C GLY A 750 -35.05 -13.70 -4.85
N PHE A 751 -34.61 -14.97 -4.86
CA PHE A 751 -33.66 -15.48 -3.88
C PHE A 751 -32.24 -15.07 -4.24
N SER A 752 -31.44 -14.72 -3.23
CA SER A 752 -30.02 -14.36 -3.38
C SER A 752 -29.14 -15.52 -3.88
N ALA A 753 -29.63 -16.77 -3.87
CA ALA A 753 -28.91 -17.98 -4.24
C ALA A 753 -29.66 -18.87 -5.23
#